data_AF-A0A660M3H8-F1
#
_entry.id   AF-A0A660M3H8-F1
#
_cell.length_a   1.000
_cell.length_b   1.000
_cell.length_c   1.000
_cell.angle_alpha   90.00
_cell.angle_beta   90.00
_cell.angle_gamma   90.00
#
_symmetry.space_group_name_H-M   'P 1'
#
loop_
_entity.id
_entity.type
_entity.pdbx_description
1 polymer ?
#
loop_
_entity_poly.entity_id
_entity_poly.type
_entity_poly.pdbx_seq_one_letter_code
_entity_poly.pdbx_strand_id
1 'polypeptide(L)'
;ALKDLPEDWAKIDNESAINQIAYTLTTQKADEGIRAELDTLPLSNKAKEAIVKIKPTNFRAFGHLSIKALQKITPHILEGMTYDKACEAAGYDFKKQSASLEQITNPVVKRAITQTLKVVRAIERKYGKPYFIKVETARDLAKNFKDRKAIENENKENQTRNQSIIQTLNENGIVTPTGQQIIKVKLYREQNGVCLYSGKAIDFETMLCDDNAYQVDHIVPFSRSNNDGITNKVLVLTEENQKKGNQTPFEYFGADEKRWKEFAARVESTYKTRDIKTADKATNAINYKYNGYAMKKKQNLLLQEYKNDSWNVRALNDTRYITRFIQNYLRQMVDFAEGEEKQRVIAPNGTTTAYLRKRWGLAKDRAEDVLHHAKDAAVVAAIDNSIVRQANLFAKRGEIAALLSAVKTMEEKTDKLTGEIVDEDEFDRAQRRKDAAIVLSSKHFPQPWNDFGKEVMKRTLNTDIATLQNELRGLDNYDEDFRLSVKPIFVSREIRHKIRGEAHESKLRSNRNRNGQNIIRIPLTELTLQRLENSLVKEEFDSQKNSNGSSLYEKLLARLNECNGDSKKAFNPPFKLYKGPKQDKNGNPISPVAAVKVYDKKGVVSVGRKANAPVALAEMVRIRVYKKDNQIYMIPDYRINILENKETMELLKPLKKVSKIDNSFNFIGYLYKGDLITIQKDSQTFIGYFVQFEGDNRITIKNHLAVDSSRDSKSTVKRESLSGINYLKIHKVDVLGDVNFSEGIVWPGAS
;
A
#
# COMPACT_ATOMS: atom_id res chain seq x y z
N ALA A 1 35.21 27.83 9.15
CA ALA A 1 34.65 28.56 10.30
C ALA A 1 35.74 29.27 11.09
N LEU A 2 36.79 28.56 11.52
CA LEU A 2 37.83 29.11 12.41
C LEU A 2 39.10 29.61 11.70
N LYS A 3 39.00 30.00 10.42
CA LYS A 3 40.17 30.40 9.62
C LYS A 3 40.96 31.55 10.27
N ASP A 4 40.24 32.48 10.89
CA ASP A 4 40.81 33.67 11.51
C ASP A 4 41.00 33.51 13.04
N LEU A 5 40.87 32.28 13.56
CA LEU A 5 40.97 31.94 14.98
C LEU A 5 41.93 30.74 15.19
N PRO A 6 43.23 30.88 14.86
CA PRO A 6 44.19 29.79 14.92
C PRO A 6 44.40 29.23 16.34
N GLU A 7 44.31 30.09 17.36
CA GLU A 7 44.40 29.66 18.76
C GLU A 7 43.24 28.77 19.18
N ASP A 8 42.01 29.09 18.76
CA ASP A 8 40.85 28.24 19.03
C ASP A 8 40.90 26.96 18.20
N TRP A 9 41.39 27.02 16.95
CA TRP A 9 41.62 25.82 16.14
C TRP A 9 42.59 24.86 16.83
N ALA A 10 43.75 25.35 17.31
CA ALA A 10 44.75 24.52 17.98
C ALA A 10 44.20 23.78 19.21
N LYS A 11 43.24 24.37 19.95
CA LYS A 11 42.60 23.73 21.11
C LYS A 11 41.70 22.55 20.74
N ILE A 12 41.17 22.54 19.52
CA ILE A 12 40.24 21.50 19.05
C ILE A 12 40.81 20.65 17.91
N ASP A 13 42.06 20.86 17.49
CA ASP A 13 42.73 20.10 16.43
C ASP A 13 43.16 18.71 16.92
N ASN A 14 42.17 17.95 17.39
CA ASN A 14 42.27 16.58 17.82
C ASN A 14 40.97 15.85 17.45
N GLU A 15 41.09 14.53 17.25
CA GLU A 15 39.99 13.71 16.76
C GLU A 15 38.74 13.78 17.65
N SER A 16 38.92 13.80 18.98
CA SER A 16 37.81 13.81 19.94
C SER A 16 36.96 15.08 19.82
N ALA A 17 37.61 16.25 19.86
CA ALA A 17 36.92 17.53 19.78
C ALA A 17 36.25 17.74 18.41
N ILE A 18 36.92 17.37 17.31
CA ILE A 18 36.35 17.47 15.96
C ILE A 18 35.12 16.56 15.82
N ASN A 19 35.19 15.32 16.31
CA ASN A 19 34.07 14.39 16.28
C ASN A 19 32.90 14.89 17.12
N GLN A 20 33.15 15.46 18.30
CA GLN A 20 32.11 16.03 19.15
C GLN A 20 31.43 17.21 18.46
N ILE A 21 32.18 18.16 17.88
CA ILE A 21 31.61 19.30 17.14
C ILE A 21 30.80 18.81 15.95
N ALA A 22 31.32 17.87 15.15
CA ALA A 22 30.61 17.30 14.01
C ALA A 22 29.31 16.59 14.45
N TYR A 23 29.34 15.85 15.56
CA TYR A 23 28.17 15.19 16.13
C TYR A 23 27.12 16.22 16.57
N THR A 24 27.52 17.25 17.32
CA THR A 24 26.65 18.35 17.76
C THR A 24 25.98 19.04 16.58
N LEU A 25 26.75 19.42 15.55
CA LEU A 25 26.19 20.05 14.34
C LEU A 25 25.25 19.10 13.56
N THR A 26 25.45 17.79 13.69
CA THR A 26 24.60 16.78 13.04
C THR A 26 23.30 16.54 13.80
N THR A 27 23.33 16.50 15.14
CA THR A 27 22.17 16.19 15.99
C THR A 27 21.35 17.41 16.39
N GLN A 28 22.00 18.52 16.74
CA GLN A 28 21.35 19.76 17.13
C GLN A 28 20.98 20.59 15.90
N LYS A 29 19.81 21.24 15.97
CA LYS A 29 19.27 22.07 14.87
C LYS A 29 18.97 23.51 15.27
N ALA A 30 18.83 23.77 16.57
CA ALA A 30 18.64 25.11 17.11
C ALA A 30 19.98 25.67 17.58
N ASP A 31 20.20 26.96 17.34
CA ASP A 31 21.44 27.63 17.68
C ASP A 31 21.72 27.58 19.19
N GLU A 32 20.70 27.68 20.05
CA GLU A 32 20.87 27.56 21.51
C GLU A 32 21.37 26.17 21.91
N GLY A 33 20.83 25.13 21.29
CA GLY A 33 21.25 23.75 21.54
C GLY A 33 22.68 23.48 21.08
N ILE A 34 23.09 24.05 19.94
CA ILE A 34 24.48 23.98 19.46
C ILE A 34 25.40 24.71 20.43
N ARG A 35 25.04 25.93 20.88
CA ARG A 35 25.85 26.71 21.83
C ARG A 35 26.07 25.97 23.15
N ALA A 36 24.99 25.42 23.74
CA ALA A 36 25.07 24.70 25.00
C ALA A 36 26.04 23.50 24.94
N GLU A 37 26.04 22.76 23.84
CA GLU A 37 26.99 21.65 23.63
C GLU A 37 28.41 22.15 23.39
N LEU A 38 28.59 23.26 22.67
CA LEU A 38 29.90 23.88 22.45
C LEU A 38 30.49 24.52 23.71
N ASP A 39 29.67 24.86 24.72
CA ASP A 39 30.14 25.39 26.02
C ASP A 39 30.96 24.37 26.81
N THR A 40 30.82 23.08 26.49
CA THR A 40 31.64 22.00 27.06
C THR A 40 33.07 21.97 26.50
N LEU A 41 33.35 22.71 25.43
CA LEU A 41 34.65 22.76 24.76
C LEU A 41 35.40 24.05 25.10
N PRO A 42 36.76 24.03 25.10
CA PRO A 42 37.60 25.17 25.45
C PRO A 42 37.68 26.21 24.30
N LEU A 43 36.53 26.64 23.78
CA LEU A 43 36.40 27.57 22.66
C LEU A 43 36.02 28.97 23.15
N SER A 44 36.58 30.01 22.53
CA SER A 44 36.12 31.38 22.75
C SER A 44 34.67 31.59 22.26
N ASN A 45 33.98 32.59 22.81
CA ASN A 45 32.62 32.93 22.35
C ASN A 45 32.61 33.29 20.84
N LYS A 46 33.67 33.92 20.33
CA LYS A 46 33.81 34.21 18.90
C LYS A 46 33.88 32.93 18.06
N ALA A 47 34.63 31.92 18.52
CA ALA A 47 34.72 30.62 17.86
C ALA A 47 33.37 29.89 17.87
N LYS A 48 32.65 29.90 19.00
CA LYS A 48 31.32 29.30 19.12
C LYS A 48 30.34 29.93 18.13
N GLU A 49 30.29 31.27 18.07
CA GLU A 49 29.46 31.98 17.07
C GLU A 49 29.85 31.66 15.63
N ALA A 50 31.14 31.50 15.34
CA ALA A 50 31.61 31.12 14.01
C ALA A 50 31.19 29.68 13.63
N ILE A 51 31.15 28.76 14.60
CA ILE A 51 30.71 27.37 14.41
C ILE A 51 29.18 27.30 14.25
N VAL A 52 28.40 28.04 15.04
CA VAL A 52 26.93 28.10 14.91
C VAL A 52 26.51 28.59 13.52
N LYS A 53 27.28 29.50 12.92
CA LYS A 53 27.05 30.00 11.55
C LYS A 53 27.38 28.98 10.45
N ILE A 54 27.95 27.81 10.78
CA ILE A 54 28.15 26.76 9.79
C ILE A 54 26.80 26.30 9.28
N LYS A 55 26.64 26.28 7.95
CA LYS A 55 25.38 25.85 7.35
C LYS A 55 25.02 24.45 7.81
N PRO A 56 23.81 24.22 8.36
CA PRO A 56 23.33 22.89 8.75
C PRO A 56 23.36 21.87 7.59
N THR A 57 23.48 22.36 6.36
CA THR A 57 23.63 21.55 5.15
C THR A 57 24.89 20.72 5.10
N ASN A 58 25.94 21.15 5.81
CA ASN A 58 27.23 20.48 5.82
C ASN A 58 27.23 19.25 6.75
N PHE A 59 26.32 19.18 7.72
CA PHE A 59 26.22 18.14 8.74
C PHE A 59 24.81 17.56 8.80
N ARG A 60 24.49 16.68 7.83
CA ARG A 60 23.12 16.16 7.63
C ARG A 60 22.94 14.66 7.88
N ALA A 61 24.02 13.89 7.89
CA ALA A 61 23.93 12.43 7.85
C ALA A 61 25.03 11.77 8.68
N PHE A 62 24.74 10.55 9.12
CA PHE A 62 25.70 9.68 9.81
C PHE A 62 26.32 8.69 8.83
N GLY A 63 27.57 8.32 9.06
CA GLY A 63 28.20 7.16 8.42
C GLY A 63 27.59 5.84 8.89
N HIS A 64 27.85 4.76 8.15
CA HIS A 64 27.38 3.41 8.51
C HIS A 64 28.22 2.71 9.58
N LEU A 65 29.40 3.26 9.90
CA LEU A 65 30.30 2.75 10.93
C LEU A 65 30.33 3.73 12.11
N SER A 66 30.39 3.19 13.32
CA SER A 66 30.61 4.00 14.50
C SER A 66 32.06 4.52 14.51
N ILE A 67 32.28 5.64 15.19
CA ILE A 67 33.63 6.20 15.40
C ILE A 67 34.55 5.14 16.04
N LYS A 68 34.04 4.39 17.02
CA LYS A 68 34.78 3.28 17.65
C LYS A 68 35.20 2.18 16.67
N ALA A 69 34.36 1.86 15.68
CA ALA A 69 34.72 0.89 14.65
C ALA A 69 35.77 1.48 13.69
N LEU A 70 35.59 2.73 13.26
CA LEU A 70 36.54 3.43 12.40
C LEU A 70 37.91 3.53 13.05
N GLN A 71 37.99 3.91 14.33
CA GLN A 71 39.26 4.01 15.07
C GLN A 71 40.04 2.69 15.12
N LYS A 72 39.35 1.54 15.12
CA LYS A 72 40.00 0.23 15.05
C LYS A 72 40.39 -0.19 13.64
N ILE A 73 39.60 0.18 12.64
CA ILE A 73 39.79 -0.24 11.24
C ILE A 73 40.83 0.64 10.53
N THR A 74 40.79 1.95 10.76
CA THR A 74 41.61 2.95 10.05
C THR A 74 43.13 2.67 10.12
N PRO A 75 43.72 2.28 11.26
CA PRO A 75 45.15 1.97 11.33
C PRO A 75 45.57 0.89 10.32
N HIS A 76 44.80 -0.20 10.22
CA HIS A 76 45.05 -1.28 9.27
C HIS A 76 44.88 -0.84 7.81
N ILE A 77 43.92 0.05 7.52
CA ILE A 77 43.78 0.63 6.18
C ILE A 77 45.00 1.49 5.82
N LEU A 78 45.52 2.29 6.77
CA LEU A 78 46.70 3.12 6.58
C LEU A 78 47.97 2.29 6.36
N GLU A 79 48.02 1.07 6.89
CA GLU A 79 49.06 0.06 6.61
C GLU A 79 48.92 -0.58 5.22
N GLY A 80 47.91 -0.19 4.43
CA GLY A 80 47.68 -0.68 3.07
C GLY A 80 46.76 -1.89 2.98
N MET A 81 46.11 -2.31 4.08
CA MET A 81 45.12 -3.38 4.01
C MET A 81 43.85 -2.92 3.29
N THR A 82 43.25 -3.85 2.54
CA THR A 82 41.92 -3.66 1.99
C THR A 82 40.88 -3.65 3.11
N TYR A 83 39.74 -2.98 2.91
CA TYR A 83 38.72 -2.78 3.95
C TYR A 83 38.25 -4.09 4.62
N ASP A 84 38.07 -5.15 3.83
CA ASP A 84 37.70 -6.48 4.30
C ASP A 84 38.74 -7.05 5.27
N LYS A 85 40.03 -7.01 4.89
CA LYS A 85 41.15 -7.48 5.72
C LYS A 85 41.34 -6.62 6.97
N ALA A 86 41.18 -5.31 6.83
CA ALA A 86 41.24 -4.37 7.96
C ALA A 86 40.13 -4.62 8.97
N CYS A 87 38.91 -4.97 8.52
CA CYS A 87 37.82 -5.37 9.41
C CYS A 87 38.14 -6.68 10.15
N GLU A 88 38.64 -7.69 9.43
CA GLU A 88 39.03 -8.97 10.02
C GLU A 88 40.14 -8.79 11.07
N ALA A 89 41.19 -8.02 10.74
CA ALA A 89 42.28 -7.67 11.66
C ALA A 89 41.79 -6.91 12.89
N ALA A 90 40.81 -6.02 12.73
CA ALA A 90 40.16 -5.29 13.82
C ALA A 90 39.19 -6.15 14.67
N GLY A 91 39.00 -7.43 14.33
CA GLY A 91 38.12 -8.36 15.02
C GLY A 91 36.63 -8.20 14.66
N TYR A 92 36.33 -7.64 13.49
CA TYR A 92 34.96 -7.46 12.99
C TYR A 92 34.65 -8.37 11.81
N ASP A 93 33.51 -9.05 11.86
CA ASP A 93 32.96 -9.77 10.70
C ASP A 93 32.13 -8.82 9.83
N PHE A 94 32.72 -8.31 8.75
CA PHE A 94 32.06 -7.40 7.82
C PHE A 94 30.92 -8.07 7.01
N LYS A 95 30.84 -9.41 6.99
CA LYS A 95 29.78 -10.18 6.30
C LYS A 95 28.56 -10.42 7.21
N LYS A 96 28.72 -10.33 8.53
CA LYS A 96 27.64 -10.52 9.51
C LYS A 96 26.70 -9.31 9.54
N GLN A 97 25.70 -9.32 8.67
CA GLN A 97 24.61 -8.33 8.71
C GLN A 97 23.56 -8.74 9.74
N SER A 98 23.53 -8.09 10.91
CA SER A 98 22.39 -8.25 11.84
C SER A 98 21.12 -7.65 11.23
N ALA A 99 20.06 -8.44 11.13
CA ALA A 99 18.76 -7.99 10.68
C ALA A 99 17.88 -7.76 11.92
N SER A 100 17.73 -6.50 12.33
CA SER A 100 16.83 -6.14 13.43
C SER A 100 15.52 -5.58 12.90
N LEU A 101 14.39 -6.03 13.44
CA LEU A 101 13.07 -5.45 13.13
C LEU A 101 12.95 -3.96 13.47
N GLU A 102 13.89 -3.40 14.24
CA GLU A 102 13.96 -1.97 14.56
C GLU A 102 14.48 -1.13 13.38
N GLN A 103 15.30 -1.73 12.50
CA GLN A 103 15.78 -1.08 11.27
C GLN A 103 14.62 -0.83 10.28
N ILE A 104 13.50 -1.54 10.45
CA ILE A 104 12.30 -1.40 9.64
C ILE A 104 11.38 -0.36 10.29
N THR A 105 11.44 0.86 9.76
CA THR A 105 10.57 1.97 10.19
C THR A 105 9.16 1.86 9.63
N ASN A 106 8.97 1.19 8.49
CA ASN A 106 7.65 1.03 7.87
C ASN A 106 6.80 0.00 8.65
N PRO A 107 5.70 0.40 9.30
CA PRO A 107 4.90 -0.49 10.15
C PRO A 107 4.16 -1.57 9.36
N VAL A 108 3.86 -1.33 8.08
CA VAL A 108 3.21 -2.33 7.20
C VAL A 108 4.19 -3.46 6.90
N VAL A 109 5.42 -3.10 6.54
CA VAL A 109 6.51 -4.06 6.31
C VAL A 109 6.81 -4.86 7.56
N LYS A 110 6.95 -4.18 8.70
CA LYS A 110 7.22 -4.83 9.99
C LYS A 110 6.14 -5.84 10.35
N ARG A 111 4.86 -5.52 10.11
CA ARG A 111 3.74 -6.45 10.29
C ARG A 111 3.85 -7.65 9.37
N ALA A 112 4.12 -7.45 8.08
CA ALA A 112 4.25 -8.54 7.11
C ALA A 112 5.35 -9.53 7.52
N ILE A 113 6.55 -9.04 7.86
CA ILE A 113 7.67 -9.88 8.32
C ILE A 113 7.31 -10.63 9.61
N THR A 114 6.65 -9.96 10.55
CA THR A 114 6.22 -10.57 11.82
C THR A 114 5.21 -11.70 11.57
N GLN A 115 4.24 -11.50 10.67
CA GLN A 115 3.27 -12.53 10.31
C GLN A 115 3.94 -13.70 9.57
N THR A 116 4.89 -13.44 8.68
CA THR A 116 5.71 -14.49 8.05
C THR A 116 6.45 -15.32 9.11
N LEU A 117 7.11 -14.69 10.08
CA LEU A 117 7.79 -15.42 11.15
C LEU A 117 6.82 -16.25 12.01
N LYS A 118 5.61 -15.75 12.30
CA LYS A 118 4.59 -16.52 13.01
C LYS A 118 4.16 -17.77 12.24
N VAL A 119 3.96 -17.67 10.93
CA VAL A 119 3.66 -18.82 10.05
C VAL A 119 4.81 -19.81 10.10
N VAL A 120 6.06 -19.36 9.88
CA VAL A 120 7.24 -20.23 9.89
C VAL A 120 7.38 -20.96 11.23
N ARG A 121 7.27 -20.24 12.37
CA ARG A 121 7.34 -20.85 13.69
C ARG A 121 6.17 -21.80 13.98
N ALA A 122 4.99 -21.57 13.40
CA ALA A 122 3.88 -22.49 13.52
C ALA A 122 4.11 -23.78 12.71
N ILE A 123 4.66 -23.67 11.50
CA ILE A 123 5.10 -24.82 10.69
C ILE A 123 6.18 -25.61 11.45
N GLU A 124 7.17 -24.91 12.02
CA GLU A 124 8.25 -25.54 12.79
C GLU A 124 7.73 -26.32 14.00
N ARG A 125 6.77 -25.76 14.75
CA ARG A 125 6.14 -26.47 15.87
C ARG A 125 5.35 -27.70 15.44
N LYS A 126 4.73 -27.66 14.26
CA LYS A 126 3.85 -28.73 13.77
C LYS A 126 4.60 -29.85 13.04
N TYR A 127 5.65 -29.51 12.30
CA TYR A 127 6.35 -30.42 11.38
C TYR A 127 7.85 -30.55 11.67
N GLY A 128 8.39 -29.82 12.64
CA GLY A 128 9.82 -29.80 12.95
C GLY A 128 10.61 -28.77 12.14
N LYS A 129 11.94 -28.79 12.31
CA LYS A 129 12.84 -27.80 11.71
C LYS A 129 12.79 -27.87 10.17
N PRO A 130 12.59 -26.75 9.46
CA PRO A 130 12.61 -26.75 8.01
C PRO A 130 14.03 -27.02 7.47
N TYR A 131 14.12 -27.75 6.36
CA TYR A 131 15.39 -27.92 5.63
C TYR A 131 15.72 -26.72 4.74
N PHE A 132 14.71 -26.18 4.05
CA PHE A 132 14.79 -24.92 3.30
C PHE A 132 13.59 -24.04 3.62
N ILE A 133 13.78 -22.73 3.56
CA ILE A 133 12.68 -21.76 3.46
C ILE A 133 12.81 -21.00 2.15
N LYS A 134 11.80 -21.09 1.29
CA LYS A 134 11.73 -20.35 0.03
C LYS A 134 10.69 -19.24 0.15
N VAL A 135 11.11 -17.98 0.03
CA VAL A 135 10.23 -16.81 0.18
C VAL A 135 10.22 -16.01 -1.12
N GLU A 136 9.08 -16.03 -1.81
CA GLU A 136 8.86 -15.09 -2.91
C GLU A 136 8.67 -13.69 -2.36
N THR A 137 9.36 -12.76 -2.98
CA THR A 137 9.32 -11.34 -2.67
C THR A 137 9.30 -10.58 -3.98
N ALA A 138 8.89 -9.32 -3.98
CA ALA A 138 8.85 -8.50 -5.19
C ALA A 138 10.25 -8.06 -5.64
N ARG A 139 11.20 -8.98 -5.77
CA ARG A 139 12.42 -8.71 -6.53
C ARG A 139 12.07 -8.64 -8.00
N ASP A 140 12.74 -7.75 -8.72
CA ASP A 140 12.95 -7.93 -10.15
C ASP A 140 14.09 -8.96 -10.34
N LEU A 141 14.17 -9.64 -11.48
CA LEU A 141 15.34 -10.47 -11.83
C LEU A 141 16.63 -9.66 -11.61
N ALA A 142 17.73 -10.35 -11.31
CA ALA A 142 19.06 -9.77 -11.52
C ALA A 142 19.10 -9.28 -12.97
N LYS A 143 19.04 -7.95 -13.12
CA LYS A 143 19.01 -7.29 -14.41
C LYS A 143 20.30 -7.69 -15.13
N ASN A 144 20.19 -8.10 -16.40
CA ASN A 144 21.36 -8.50 -17.18
C ASN A 144 22.35 -7.30 -17.26
N PHE A 145 23.59 -7.53 -17.67
CA PHE A 145 24.60 -6.46 -17.73
C PHE A 145 24.09 -5.23 -18.51
N LYS A 146 23.37 -5.45 -19.62
CA LYS A 146 22.79 -4.39 -20.44
C LYS A 146 21.73 -3.57 -19.67
N ASP A 147 20.83 -4.24 -18.95
CA ASP A 147 19.78 -3.59 -18.16
C ASP A 147 20.36 -2.87 -16.94
N ARG A 148 21.39 -3.43 -16.28
CA ARG A 148 22.13 -2.76 -15.21
C ARG A 148 22.80 -1.49 -15.73
N LYS A 149 23.50 -1.59 -16.86
CA LYS A 149 24.16 -0.46 -17.51
C LYS A 149 23.16 0.59 -17.98
N ALA A 150 21.98 0.18 -18.47
CA ALA A 150 20.91 1.11 -18.83
C ALA A 150 20.39 1.89 -17.62
N ILE A 151 20.21 1.24 -16.47
CA ILE A 151 19.79 1.90 -15.22
C ILE A 151 20.88 2.78 -14.65
N GLU A 152 22.13 2.32 -14.69
CA GLU A 152 23.26 3.13 -14.27
C GLU A 152 23.37 4.39 -15.11
N ASN A 153 23.27 4.27 -16.44
CA ASN A 153 23.24 5.40 -17.36
C ASN A 153 22.05 6.32 -17.07
N GLU A 154 20.84 5.77 -16.87
CA GLU A 154 19.66 6.56 -16.53
C GLU A 154 19.82 7.31 -15.19
N ASN A 155 20.44 6.68 -14.19
CA ASN A 155 20.72 7.31 -12.90
C ASN A 155 21.76 8.43 -13.05
N LYS A 156 22.82 8.20 -13.85
CA LYS A 156 23.83 9.22 -14.18
C LYS A 156 23.21 10.38 -14.94
N GLU A 157 22.42 10.14 -15.98
CA GLU A 157 21.66 11.16 -16.73
C GLU A 157 20.76 11.99 -15.80
N ASN A 158 20.03 11.32 -14.90
CA ASN A 158 19.18 12.00 -13.93
C ASN A 158 19.99 12.83 -12.93
N GLN A 159 21.15 12.34 -12.48
CA GLN A 159 22.05 13.06 -11.60
C GLN A 159 22.61 14.31 -12.28
N THR A 160 23.13 14.19 -13.50
CA THR A 160 23.63 15.32 -14.30
C THR A 160 22.53 16.36 -14.53
N ARG A 161 21.31 15.92 -14.87
CA ARG A 161 20.16 16.83 -15.03
C ARG A 161 19.76 17.51 -13.73
N ASN A 162 19.82 16.80 -12.60
CA ASN A 162 19.55 17.41 -11.29
C ASN A 162 20.62 18.44 -10.94
N GLN A 163 21.90 18.16 -11.24
CA GLN A 163 23.01 19.09 -11.02
C GLN A 163 22.85 20.35 -11.86
N SER A 164 22.48 20.25 -13.14
CA SER A 164 22.24 21.45 -13.97
C SER A 164 21.06 22.27 -13.46
N ILE A 165 20.01 21.62 -12.93
CA ILE A 165 18.89 22.33 -12.29
C ILE A 165 19.35 23.02 -10.99
N ILE A 166 20.17 22.36 -10.18
CA ILE A 166 20.76 22.95 -8.97
C ILE A 166 21.59 24.18 -9.32
N GLN A 167 22.39 24.10 -10.39
CA GLN A 167 23.14 25.24 -10.89
C GLN A 167 22.23 26.40 -11.31
N THR A 168 21.19 26.13 -12.12
CA THR A 168 20.19 27.15 -12.48
C THR A 168 19.55 27.78 -11.23
N LEU A 169 19.23 26.98 -10.22
CA LEU A 169 18.65 27.48 -8.97
C LEU A 169 19.64 28.37 -8.21
N ASN A 170 20.91 27.99 -8.13
CA ASN A 170 21.96 28.79 -7.51
C ASN A 170 22.17 30.13 -8.23
N GLU A 171 22.15 30.14 -9.57
CA GLU A 171 22.25 31.35 -10.41
C GLU A 171 21.07 32.30 -10.19
N ASN A 172 19.89 31.77 -9.82
CA ASN A 172 18.69 32.54 -9.47
C ASN A 172 18.60 32.83 -7.96
N GLY A 173 19.73 32.85 -7.25
CA GLY A 173 19.80 33.24 -5.84
C GLY A 173 19.35 32.17 -4.83
N ILE A 174 18.97 30.96 -5.27
CA ILE A 174 18.60 29.85 -4.38
C ILE A 174 19.85 29.07 -4.00
N VAL A 175 20.45 29.44 -2.87
CA VAL A 175 21.70 28.87 -2.36
C VAL A 175 21.55 27.40 -1.89
N THR A 176 20.33 26.95 -1.58
CA THR A 176 20.08 25.56 -1.14
C THR A 176 18.78 25.02 -1.73
N PRO A 177 18.82 24.49 -2.95
CA PRO A 177 17.67 23.89 -3.62
C PRO A 177 17.01 22.77 -2.82
N THR A 178 15.69 22.89 -2.61
CA THR A 178 14.87 21.81 -2.07
C THR A 178 14.48 20.81 -3.16
N GLY A 179 14.15 19.56 -2.77
CA GLY A 179 13.63 18.57 -3.71
C GLY A 179 12.37 19.03 -4.44
N GLN A 180 11.53 19.84 -3.76
CA GLN A 180 10.32 20.41 -4.34
C GLN A 180 10.63 21.49 -5.39
N GLN A 181 11.61 22.36 -5.16
CA GLN A 181 12.06 23.34 -6.16
C GLN A 181 12.66 22.65 -7.39
N ILE A 182 13.44 21.57 -7.20
CA ILE A 182 13.96 20.77 -8.31
C ILE A 182 12.79 20.17 -9.12
N ILE A 183 11.74 19.67 -8.47
CA ILE A 183 10.54 19.16 -9.15
C ILE A 183 9.81 20.27 -9.90
N LYS A 184 9.63 21.46 -9.31
CA LYS A 184 9.03 22.63 -9.96
C LYS A 184 9.76 22.95 -11.27
N VAL A 185 11.09 23.08 -11.25
CA VAL A 185 11.90 23.36 -12.45
C VAL A 185 11.79 22.24 -13.49
N LYS A 186 11.78 20.96 -13.08
CA LYS A 186 11.57 19.83 -13.99
C LYS A 186 10.24 19.95 -14.72
N LEU A 187 9.16 20.19 -13.99
CA LEU A 187 7.81 20.30 -14.53
C LEU A 187 7.64 21.58 -15.37
N TYR A 188 8.28 22.68 -14.98
CA TYR A 188 8.32 23.92 -15.75
C TYR A 188 8.91 23.68 -17.15
N ARG A 189 10.11 23.08 -17.21
CA ARG A 189 10.76 22.74 -18.48
C ARG A 189 9.94 21.72 -19.29
N GLU A 190 9.39 20.70 -18.62
CA GLU A 190 8.54 19.67 -19.24
C GLU A 190 7.26 20.24 -19.86
N GLN A 191 6.67 21.26 -19.24
CA GLN A 191 5.43 21.90 -19.69
C GLN A 191 5.67 23.15 -20.55
N ASN A 192 6.90 23.38 -21.01
CA ASN A 192 7.29 24.56 -21.78
C ASN A 192 6.90 25.88 -21.11
N GLY A 193 7.01 25.95 -19.78
CA GLY A 193 6.68 27.16 -19.00
C GLY A 193 5.19 27.50 -18.98
N VAL A 194 4.29 26.56 -19.27
CA VAL A 194 2.84 26.79 -19.30
C VAL A 194 2.14 26.00 -18.20
N CYS A 195 1.17 26.65 -17.54
CA CYS A 195 0.27 26.00 -16.60
C CYS A 195 -0.64 25.05 -17.35
N LEU A 196 -0.56 23.75 -17.05
CA LEU A 196 -1.27 22.74 -17.83
C LEU A 196 -2.80 22.84 -17.73
N TYR A 197 -3.32 23.39 -16.63
CA TYR A 197 -4.77 23.52 -16.37
C TYR A 197 -5.39 24.77 -16.96
N SER A 198 -4.74 25.93 -16.81
CA SER A 198 -5.27 27.21 -17.32
C SER A 198 -4.75 27.56 -18.71
N GLY A 199 -3.57 27.07 -19.07
CA GLY A 199 -2.84 27.50 -20.25
C GLY A 199 -2.08 28.80 -20.18
N LYS A 200 -2.10 29.47 -19.03
CA LYS A 200 -1.34 30.70 -18.82
C LYS A 200 0.15 30.40 -18.71
N ALA A 201 0.98 31.34 -19.15
CA ALA A 201 2.42 31.27 -18.92
C ALA A 201 2.71 31.26 -17.41
N ILE A 202 3.75 30.52 -17.04
CA ILE A 202 4.30 30.47 -15.69
C ILE A 202 5.51 31.41 -15.70
N ASP A 203 5.50 32.37 -14.79
CA ASP A 203 6.69 33.19 -14.57
C ASP A 203 7.73 32.41 -13.75
N PHE A 204 8.95 32.29 -14.28
CA PHE A 204 9.98 31.42 -13.72
C PHE A 204 10.47 31.94 -12.36
N GLU A 205 10.68 33.25 -12.23
CA GLU A 205 11.17 33.88 -10.99
C GLU A 205 10.11 33.78 -9.88
N THR A 206 8.86 34.15 -10.19
CA THR A 206 7.73 34.03 -9.26
C THR A 206 7.53 32.57 -8.84
N MET A 207 7.66 31.60 -9.74
CA MET A 207 7.56 30.17 -9.41
C MET A 207 8.60 29.71 -8.37
N LEU A 208 9.79 30.31 -8.41
CA LEU A 208 10.90 29.99 -7.52
C LEU A 208 10.79 30.65 -6.15
N CYS A 209 10.30 31.90 -6.11
CA CYS A 209 10.30 32.74 -4.90
C CYS A 209 8.95 32.75 -4.17
N ASP A 210 7.83 32.52 -4.86
CA ASP A 210 6.49 32.52 -4.27
C ASP A 210 5.86 31.12 -4.32
N ASP A 211 5.82 30.46 -3.15
CA ASP A 211 5.20 29.15 -2.99
C ASP A 211 3.66 29.17 -3.12
N ASN A 212 3.04 30.34 -3.08
CA ASN A 212 1.59 30.49 -3.20
C ASN A 212 1.14 30.78 -4.63
N ALA A 213 2.01 31.18 -5.55
CA ALA A 213 1.64 31.44 -6.94
C ALA A 213 1.45 30.14 -7.75
N TYR A 214 2.35 29.17 -7.57
CA TYR A 214 2.37 27.92 -8.33
C TYR A 214 2.61 26.70 -7.47
N GLN A 215 1.82 25.66 -7.71
CA GLN A 215 1.83 24.41 -6.95
C GLN A 215 2.06 23.20 -7.85
N VAL A 216 2.70 22.17 -7.28
CA VAL A 216 2.80 20.85 -7.88
C VAL A 216 1.57 20.06 -7.48
N ASP A 217 0.65 19.84 -8.43
CA ASP A 217 -0.57 19.06 -8.22
C ASP A 217 -0.36 17.58 -8.57
N HIS A 218 -1.11 16.71 -7.89
CA HIS A 218 -1.27 15.31 -8.26
C HIS A 218 -2.41 15.17 -9.27
N ILE A 219 -2.09 14.83 -10.51
CA ILE A 219 -3.04 14.67 -11.63
C ILE A 219 -4.24 13.84 -11.17
N VAL A 220 -3.98 12.60 -10.75
CA VAL A 220 -4.94 11.81 -9.97
C VAL A 220 -4.63 12.03 -8.49
N PRO A 221 -5.58 12.57 -7.70
CA PRO A 221 -5.34 12.95 -6.32
C PRO A 221 -4.64 11.87 -5.50
N PHE A 222 -3.67 12.27 -4.68
CA PHE A 222 -2.87 11.34 -3.89
C PHE A 222 -3.73 10.50 -2.93
N SER A 223 -4.78 11.10 -2.36
CA SER A 223 -5.78 10.42 -1.49
C SER A 223 -6.53 9.27 -2.17
N ARG A 224 -6.57 9.25 -3.51
CA ARG A 224 -7.24 8.23 -4.33
C ARG A 224 -6.22 7.25 -4.91
N SER A 225 -5.14 7.77 -5.50
CA SER A 225 -4.17 6.95 -6.25
C SER A 225 -2.98 6.44 -5.44
N ASN A 226 -2.65 7.10 -4.33
CA ASN A 226 -1.39 6.92 -3.59
C ASN A 226 -0.13 6.95 -4.48
N ASN A 227 -0.23 7.63 -5.63
CA ASN A 227 0.82 7.69 -6.65
C ASN A 227 1.51 9.05 -6.59
N ASP A 228 2.73 9.07 -6.03
CA ASP A 228 3.55 10.28 -5.92
C ASP A 228 4.64 10.38 -7.01
N GLY A 229 4.58 9.51 -8.02
CA GLY A 229 5.50 9.52 -9.14
C GLY A 229 5.40 10.80 -9.97
N ILE A 230 6.51 11.20 -10.60
CA ILE A 230 6.55 12.40 -11.46
C ILE A 230 5.54 12.33 -12.63
N THR A 231 5.19 11.13 -13.11
CA THR A 231 4.15 10.92 -14.12
C THR A 231 2.73 11.19 -13.61
N ASN A 232 2.56 11.43 -12.32
CA ASN A 232 1.29 11.85 -11.71
C ASN A 232 1.38 13.28 -11.16
N LYS A 233 2.42 14.05 -11.50
CA LYS A 233 2.63 15.42 -11.00
C LYS A 233 2.62 16.44 -12.14
N VAL A 234 2.01 17.60 -11.94
CA VAL A 234 2.02 18.72 -12.89
C VAL A 234 2.19 20.04 -12.15
N LEU A 235 2.81 21.01 -12.80
CA LEU A 235 2.97 22.36 -12.27
C LEU A 235 1.83 23.24 -12.75
N VAL A 236 1.08 23.82 -11.82
CA VAL A 236 -0.13 24.59 -12.12
C VAL A 236 -0.21 25.82 -11.25
N LEU A 237 -1.08 26.76 -11.63
CA LEU A 237 -1.45 27.88 -10.78
C LEU A 237 -2.13 27.35 -9.52
N THR A 238 -1.82 27.94 -8.37
CA THR A 238 -2.44 27.56 -7.09
C THR A 238 -3.96 27.63 -7.16
N GLU A 239 -4.51 28.68 -7.78
CA GLU A 239 -5.96 28.84 -7.95
C GLU A 239 -6.60 27.65 -8.68
N GLU A 240 -5.96 27.16 -9.76
CA GLU A 240 -6.46 26.01 -10.52
C GLU A 240 -6.34 24.70 -9.73
N ASN A 241 -5.26 24.54 -8.96
CA ASN A 241 -5.11 23.40 -8.06
C ASN A 241 -6.22 23.37 -7.00
N GLN A 242 -6.51 24.51 -6.37
CA GLN A 242 -7.56 24.62 -5.36
C GLN A 242 -8.95 24.34 -5.94
N LYS A 243 -9.24 24.81 -7.16
CA LYS A 243 -10.50 24.53 -7.86
C LYS A 243 -10.68 23.04 -8.20
N LYS A 244 -9.62 22.38 -8.67
CA LYS A 244 -9.63 20.93 -8.94
C LYS A 244 -9.85 20.12 -7.66
N GLY A 245 -9.15 20.46 -6.58
CA GLY A 245 -9.26 19.76 -5.30
C GLY A 245 -9.06 18.25 -5.43
N ASN A 246 -9.99 17.45 -4.90
CA ASN A 246 -9.90 15.98 -4.90
C ASN A 246 -10.45 15.30 -6.17
N GLN A 247 -10.47 16.02 -7.30
CA GLN A 247 -10.98 15.54 -8.59
C GLN A 247 -9.83 15.12 -9.53
N THR A 248 -10.12 14.24 -10.50
CA THR A 248 -9.25 14.03 -11.67
C THR A 248 -9.40 15.19 -12.68
N PRO A 249 -8.51 15.34 -13.68
CA PRO A 249 -8.69 16.39 -14.69
C PRO A 249 -10.00 16.23 -15.46
N PHE A 250 -10.42 15.00 -15.77
CA PHE A 250 -11.71 14.78 -16.42
C PHE A 250 -12.89 15.14 -15.53
N GLU A 251 -12.85 14.86 -14.23
CA GLU A 251 -13.91 15.30 -13.31
C GLU A 251 -13.96 16.83 -13.17
N TYR A 252 -12.82 17.52 -13.32
CA TYR A 252 -12.73 18.98 -13.23
C TYR A 252 -13.13 19.70 -14.53
N PHE A 253 -12.70 19.19 -15.69
CA PHE A 253 -12.93 19.81 -17.00
C PHE A 253 -14.07 19.17 -17.80
N GLY A 254 -14.31 17.87 -17.63
CA GLY A 254 -15.17 17.03 -18.49
C GLY A 254 -16.66 17.31 -18.42
N ALA A 255 -17.12 18.14 -17.48
CA ALA A 255 -18.49 18.64 -17.47
C ALA A 255 -18.77 19.65 -18.61
N ASP A 256 -17.72 20.28 -19.15
CA ASP A 256 -17.77 21.21 -20.27
C ASP A 256 -16.93 20.65 -21.43
N GLU A 257 -17.59 20.24 -22.50
CA GLU A 257 -16.94 19.59 -23.65
C GLU A 257 -15.89 20.49 -24.30
N LYS A 258 -16.11 21.81 -24.33
CA LYS A 258 -15.16 22.76 -24.89
C LYS A 258 -13.91 22.85 -24.02
N ARG A 259 -14.07 23.00 -22.71
CA ARG A 259 -12.94 23.02 -21.76
C ARG A 259 -12.16 21.72 -21.78
N TRP A 260 -12.84 20.57 -21.89
CA TRP A 260 -12.17 19.27 -22.02
C TRP A 260 -11.37 19.17 -23.31
N LYS A 261 -11.93 19.57 -24.47
CA LYS A 261 -11.22 19.57 -25.75
C LYS A 261 -9.99 20.47 -25.72
N GLU A 262 -10.10 21.68 -25.17
CA GLU A 262 -8.98 22.61 -25.02
C GLU A 262 -7.87 22.03 -24.13
N PHE A 263 -8.24 21.45 -22.99
CA PHE A 263 -7.29 20.78 -22.10
C PHE A 263 -6.63 19.57 -22.77
N ALA A 264 -7.42 18.69 -23.41
CA ALA A 264 -6.92 17.51 -24.09
C ALA A 264 -5.96 17.89 -25.24
N ALA A 265 -6.29 18.89 -26.05
CA ALA A 265 -5.42 19.39 -27.10
C ALA A 265 -4.07 19.92 -26.54
N ARG A 266 -4.10 20.62 -25.40
CA ARG A 266 -2.89 21.10 -24.72
C ARG A 266 -2.02 19.94 -24.18
N VAL A 267 -2.65 18.91 -23.62
CA VAL A 267 -1.95 17.69 -23.17
C VAL A 267 -1.33 16.96 -24.36
N GLU A 268 -2.07 16.82 -25.46
CA GLU A 268 -1.58 16.19 -26.69
C GLU A 268 -0.40 16.94 -27.31
N SER A 269 -0.46 18.29 -27.31
CA SER A 269 0.61 19.14 -27.84
C SER A 269 1.86 19.18 -26.96
N THR A 270 1.70 19.10 -25.63
CA THR A 270 2.81 19.11 -24.67
C THR A 270 3.54 17.76 -24.67
N TYR A 271 2.80 16.65 -24.66
CA TYR A 271 3.35 15.30 -24.47
C TYR A 271 3.37 14.49 -25.77
N LYS A 272 3.81 15.08 -26.88
CA LYS A 272 3.88 14.38 -28.18
C LYS A 272 4.76 13.14 -28.10
N THR A 273 4.42 12.09 -28.86
CA THR A 273 5.34 10.96 -29.10
C THR A 273 6.26 11.28 -30.27
N ARG A 274 7.49 10.79 -30.24
CA ARG A 274 8.48 10.91 -31.31
C ARG A 274 8.45 9.66 -32.20
N ASP A 275 8.77 9.83 -33.47
CA ASP A 275 8.85 8.71 -34.42
C ASP A 275 9.98 7.73 -34.09
N ILE A 276 9.73 6.44 -34.31
CA ILE A 276 10.66 5.32 -34.02
C ILE A 276 11.21 4.72 -35.33
N LYS A 277 11.09 5.44 -36.45
CA LYS A 277 11.47 4.94 -37.79
C LYS A 277 12.91 5.31 -38.20
N THR A 278 13.73 5.81 -37.29
CA THR A 278 15.13 6.15 -37.64
C THR A 278 16.00 4.90 -37.77
N ALA A 279 16.99 4.91 -38.68
CA ALA A 279 17.95 3.81 -38.81
C ALA A 279 18.89 3.71 -37.58
N ASP A 280 19.01 4.78 -36.79
CA ASP A 280 19.84 4.83 -35.59
C ASP A 280 19.16 4.19 -34.37
N LYS A 281 19.78 3.13 -33.86
CA LYS A 281 19.32 2.38 -32.67
C LYS A 281 19.38 3.23 -31.39
N ALA A 282 20.32 4.17 -31.26
CA ALA A 282 20.44 5.01 -30.07
C ALA A 282 19.29 6.02 -29.99
N THR A 283 19.01 6.71 -31.09
CA THR A 283 17.87 7.63 -31.22
C THR A 283 16.53 6.92 -30.97
N ASN A 284 16.34 5.72 -31.52
CA ASN A 284 15.11 4.94 -31.28
C ASN A 284 14.93 4.56 -29.81
N ALA A 285 16.00 4.20 -29.09
CA ALA A 285 15.93 3.86 -27.67
C ALA A 285 15.53 5.07 -26.81
N ILE A 286 16.09 6.26 -27.10
CA ILE A 286 15.73 7.52 -26.45
C ILE A 286 14.25 7.86 -26.73
N ASN A 287 13.82 7.72 -27.98
CA ASN A 287 12.44 7.98 -28.38
C ASN A 287 11.48 6.98 -27.71
N TYR A 288 11.83 5.70 -27.57
CA TYR A 288 11.02 4.72 -26.86
C TYR A 288 10.82 5.09 -25.38
N LYS A 289 11.90 5.47 -24.69
CA LYS A 289 11.85 5.93 -23.28
C LYS A 289 10.99 7.19 -23.14
N TYR A 290 11.21 8.18 -24.01
CA TYR A 290 10.44 9.41 -24.04
C TYR A 290 8.95 9.15 -24.31
N ASN A 291 8.64 8.29 -25.29
CA ASN A 291 7.26 7.89 -25.62
C ASN A 291 6.62 7.15 -24.45
N GLY A 292 7.31 6.23 -23.79
CA GLY A 292 6.80 5.53 -22.61
C GLY A 292 6.43 6.49 -21.47
N TYR A 293 7.29 7.47 -21.21
CA TYR A 293 7.00 8.54 -20.23
C TYR A 293 5.79 9.39 -20.64
N ALA A 294 5.80 9.91 -21.87
CA ALA A 294 4.76 10.78 -22.41
C ALA A 294 3.40 10.07 -22.45
N MET A 295 3.34 8.82 -22.92
CA MET A 295 2.13 8.00 -22.93
C MET A 295 1.56 7.80 -21.53
N LYS A 296 2.40 7.49 -20.54
CA LYS A 296 1.94 7.30 -19.15
C LYS A 296 1.44 8.60 -18.52
N LYS A 297 2.10 9.73 -18.82
CA LYS A 297 1.67 11.06 -18.38
C LYS A 297 0.31 11.42 -19.00
N LYS A 298 0.17 11.23 -20.32
CA LYS A 298 -1.09 11.40 -21.07
C LYS A 298 -2.21 10.54 -20.52
N GLN A 299 -1.94 9.26 -20.26
CA GLN A 299 -2.93 8.34 -19.72
C GLN A 299 -3.51 8.84 -18.39
N ASN A 300 -2.67 9.37 -17.49
CA ASN A 300 -3.15 9.93 -16.21
C ASN A 300 -3.93 11.25 -16.41
N LEU A 301 -3.46 12.11 -17.33
CA LEU A 301 -4.07 13.41 -17.59
C LEU A 301 -5.42 13.30 -18.31
N LEU A 302 -5.54 12.35 -19.23
CA LEU A 302 -6.72 12.14 -20.08
C LEU A 302 -7.63 11.03 -19.54
N LEU A 303 -7.42 10.60 -18.29
CA LEU A 303 -8.19 9.53 -17.67
C LEU A 303 -9.64 9.96 -17.44
N GLN A 304 -10.57 9.37 -18.19
CA GLN A 304 -11.99 9.68 -18.08
C GLN A 304 -12.69 8.89 -16.97
N GLU A 305 -12.35 7.60 -16.83
CA GLU A 305 -12.90 6.74 -15.79
C GLU A 305 -11.80 6.34 -14.81
N TYR A 306 -11.89 6.83 -13.57
CA TYR A 306 -11.01 6.38 -12.50
C TYR A 306 -11.66 5.22 -11.74
N LYS A 307 -11.22 3.99 -12.02
CA LYS A 307 -11.54 2.83 -11.19
C LYS A 307 -10.62 2.85 -9.97
N ASN A 308 -11.22 2.81 -8.79
CA ASN A 308 -10.49 2.83 -7.52
C ASN A 308 -9.89 1.44 -7.24
N ASP A 309 -8.97 1.03 -8.12
CA ASP A 309 -8.21 -0.21 -7.96
C ASP A 309 -7.18 0.05 -6.86
N SER A 310 -7.60 -0.21 -5.63
CA SER A 310 -6.87 -0.04 -4.36
C SER A 310 -5.51 -0.76 -4.24
N TRP A 311 -4.91 -1.22 -5.35
CA TRP A 311 -3.61 -1.87 -5.37
C TRP A 311 -2.47 -0.86 -5.59
N ASN A 312 -1.80 -0.54 -4.48
CA ASN A 312 -0.78 0.50 -4.37
C ASN A 312 0.51 0.20 -5.17
N VAL A 313 0.86 1.08 -6.11
CA VAL A 313 2.21 1.12 -6.74
C VAL A 313 3.31 1.34 -5.68
N ARG A 314 2.99 2.00 -4.55
CA ARG A 314 3.89 2.13 -3.39
C ARG A 314 4.18 0.82 -2.67
N ALA A 315 3.18 -0.07 -2.49
CA ALA A 315 3.39 -1.33 -1.78
C ALA A 315 4.38 -2.24 -2.52
N LEU A 316 4.37 -2.21 -3.86
CA LEU A 316 5.34 -2.94 -4.69
C LEU A 316 6.76 -2.36 -4.55
N ASN A 317 6.93 -1.04 -4.57
CA ASN A 317 8.25 -0.41 -4.41
C ASN A 317 8.83 -0.60 -3.00
N ASP A 318 7.99 -0.54 -1.96
CA ASP A 318 8.38 -0.73 -0.56
C ASP A 318 8.89 -2.16 -0.29
N THR A 319 8.61 -3.13 -1.16
CA THR A 319 8.95 -4.55 -0.94
C THR A 319 10.28 -5.03 -1.51
N ARG A 320 10.99 -4.22 -2.32
CA ARG A 320 12.25 -4.64 -2.95
C ARG A 320 13.40 -4.84 -1.96
N TYR A 321 13.61 -3.88 -1.05
CA TYR A 321 14.69 -3.96 -0.04
C TYR A 321 14.39 -5.00 1.06
N ILE A 322 13.11 -5.25 1.33
CA ILE A 322 12.63 -6.23 2.32
C ILE A 322 13.16 -7.63 2.03
N THR A 323 13.39 -7.98 0.76
CA THR A 323 13.84 -9.33 0.41
C THR A 323 15.16 -9.70 1.07
N ARG A 324 16.17 -8.82 0.99
CA ARG A 324 17.46 -9.09 1.65
C ARG A 324 17.29 -9.15 3.15
N PHE A 325 16.48 -8.24 3.69
CA PHE A 325 16.16 -8.20 5.10
C PHE A 325 15.49 -9.52 5.56
N ILE A 326 14.43 -10.00 4.91
CA ILE A 326 13.69 -11.19 5.32
C ILE A 326 14.53 -12.45 5.16
N GLN A 327 15.38 -12.54 4.13
CA GLN A 327 16.33 -13.65 3.99
C GLN A 327 17.34 -13.67 5.16
N ASN A 328 17.92 -12.52 5.52
CA ASN A 328 18.85 -12.42 6.65
C ASN A 328 18.13 -12.68 7.98
N TYR A 329 16.95 -12.11 8.14
CA TYR A 329 16.14 -12.20 9.35
C TYR A 329 15.70 -13.64 9.62
N LEU A 330 15.17 -14.35 8.61
CA LEU A 330 14.81 -15.77 8.76
C LEU A 330 16.03 -16.65 9.00
N ARG A 331 17.18 -16.35 8.39
CA ARG A 331 18.44 -17.07 8.68
C ARG A 331 18.90 -16.91 10.13
N GLN A 332 18.64 -15.76 10.75
CA GLN A 332 19.01 -15.49 12.15
C GLN A 332 17.99 -16.04 13.13
N MET A 333 16.71 -16.04 12.75
CA MET A 333 15.59 -16.26 13.65
C MET A 333 14.97 -17.65 13.51
N VAL A 334 15.51 -18.56 12.69
CA VAL A 334 14.95 -19.89 12.48
C VAL A 334 16.05 -20.94 12.52
N ASP A 335 15.80 -22.02 13.23
CA ASP A 335 16.69 -23.18 13.29
C ASP A 335 16.37 -24.11 12.13
N PHE A 336 17.39 -24.48 11.35
CA PHE A 336 17.24 -25.38 10.21
C PHE A 336 17.62 -26.81 10.60
N ALA A 337 17.06 -27.79 9.89
CA ALA A 337 17.50 -29.17 9.97
C ALA A 337 18.96 -29.33 9.51
N GLU A 338 19.63 -30.39 9.97
CA GLU A 338 21.01 -30.70 9.56
C GLU A 338 21.12 -30.96 8.07
N GLY A 339 22.22 -30.52 7.45
CA GLY A 339 22.56 -30.81 6.07
C GLY A 339 23.77 -30.01 5.58
N GLU A 340 24.22 -30.28 4.35
CA GLU A 340 25.48 -29.77 3.80
C GLU A 340 25.42 -28.35 3.21
N GLU A 341 24.24 -27.91 2.75
CA GLU A 341 24.06 -26.65 2.06
C GLU A 341 24.15 -25.44 3.00
N LYS A 342 25.10 -24.54 2.69
CA LYS A 342 25.30 -23.29 3.44
C LYS A 342 24.13 -22.31 3.31
N GLN A 343 23.38 -22.35 2.20
CA GLN A 343 22.27 -21.42 1.95
C GLN A 343 20.91 -22.10 2.15
N ARG A 344 20.32 -21.88 3.33
CA ARG A 344 19.03 -22.47 3.73
C ARG A 344 17.79 -21.62 3.40
N VAL A 345 17.96 -20.31 3.15
CA VAL A 345 16.86 -19.40 2.81
C VAL A 345 17.02 -18.87 1.38
N ILE A 346 16.08 -19.22 0.51
CA ILE A 346 16.09 -18.89 -0.91
C ILE A 346 14.97 -17.89 -1.19
N ALA A 347 15.22 -16.93 -2.07
CA ALA A 347 14.18 -16.00 -2.51
C ALA A 347 14.03 -16.07 -4.03
N PRO A 348 13.16 -16.95 -4.55
CA PRO A 348 12.83 -16.98 -5.96
C PRO A 348 12.25 -15.63 -6.41
N ASN A 349 12.56 -15.23 -7.64
CA ASN A 349 11.98 -14.03 -8.23
C ASN A 349 10.53 -14.30 -8.64
N GLY A 350 9.60 -13.40 -8.33
CA GLY A 350 8.21 -13.52 -8.74
C GLY A 350 7.94 -13.50 -10.25
N THR A 351 8.85 -12.98 -11.09
CA THR A 351 8.75 -13.20 -12.55
C THR A 351 8.92 -14.67 -12.92
N THR A 352 9.90 -15.34 -12.29
CA THR A 352 10.17 -16.77 -12.50
C THR A 352 9.01 -17.60 -11.98
N THR A 353 8.53 -17.29 -10.77
CA THR A 353 7.32 -17.90 -10.19
C THR A 353 6.12 -17.76 -11.12
N ALA A 354 5.83 -16.56 -11.62
CA ALA A 354 4.71 -16.32 -12.52
C ALA A 354 4.83 -17.09 -13.84
N TYR A 355 6.04 -17.16 -14.42
CA TYR A 355 6.31 -17.91 -15.64
C TYR A 355 6.07 -19.42 -15.44
N LEU A 356 6.68 -20.00 -14.40
CA LEU A 356 6.54 -21.43 -14.08
C LEU A 356 5.10 -21.78 -13.74
N ARG A 357 4.43 -20.96 -12.90
CA ARG A 357 3.02 -21.12 -12.55
C ARG A 357 2.13 -21.18 -13.79
N LYS A 358 2.31 -20.26 -14.74
CA LYS A 358 1.53 -20.26 -16.00
C LYS A 358 1.79 -21.52 -16.83
N ARG A 359 3.05 -21.97 -16.92
CA ARG A 359 3.45 -23.15 -17.68
C ARG A 359 2.97 -24.47 -17.04
N TRP A 360 2.81 -24.49 -15.73
CA TRP A 360 2.24 -25.62 -14.98
C TRP A 360 0.71 -25.61 -14.91
N GLY A 361 0.03 -24.74 -15.67
CA GLY A 361 -1.43 -24.73 -15.77
C GLY A 361 -2.15 -24.11 -14.57
N LEU A 362 -1.43 -23.42 -13.69
CA LEU A 362 -1.97 -22.83 -12.46
C LEU A 362 -2.47 -21.40 -12.73
N ALA A 363 -3.68 -21.29 -13.27
CA ALA A 363 -4.33 -20.00 -13.51
C ALA A 363 -4.54 -19.21 -12.20
N LYS A 364 -4.47 -17.88 -12.30
CA LYS A 364 -4.68 -16.96 -11.18
C LYS A 364 -5.85 -16.04 -11.49
N ASP A 365 -7.00 -16.35 -10.91
CA ASP A 365 -8.10 -15.41 -10.80
C ASP A 365 -7.99 -14.71 -9.44
N ARG A 366 -7.83 -13.38 -9.45
CA ARG A 366 -7.73 -12.56 -8.23
C ARG A 366 -9.09 -12.06 -7.75
N ALA A 367 -10.12 -12.19 -8.59
CA ALA A 367 -11.46 -11.74 -8.30
C ALA A 367 -12.29 -12.84 -7.61
N GLU A 368 -11.93 -14.11 -7.81
CA GLU A 368 -12.67 -15.26 -7.31
C GLU A 368 -12.37 -15.59 -5.83
N ASP A 369 -11.10 -15.86 -5.48
CA ASP A 369 -10.70 -16.23 -4.12
C ASP A 369 -9.25 -15.85 -3.76
N VAL A 370 -8.89 -16.10 -2.49
CA VAL A 370 -7.53 -15.88 -1.94
C VAL A 370 -6.63 -17.13 -1.94
N LEU A 371 -7.10 -18.30 -2.42
CA LEU A 371 -6.34 -19.56 -2.47
C LEU A 371 -5.20 -19.52 -3.47
N HIS A 372 -5.24 -18.59 -4.42
CA HIS A 372 -4.12 -18.36 -5.34
C HIS A 372 -2.80 -18.05 -4.62
N HIS A 373 -2.83 -17.55 -3.37
CA HIS A 373 -1.62 -17.39 -2.55
C HIS A 373 -1.00 -18.73 -2.13
N ALA A 374 -1.82 -19.74 -1.83
CA ALA A 374 -1.34 -21.09 -1.54
C ALA A 374 -0.77 -21.76 -2.81
N LYS A 375 -1.41 -21.54 -3.97
CA LYS A 375 -0.89 -21.97 -5.28
C LYS A 375 0.48 -21.36 -5.55
N ASP A 376 0.61 -20.04 -5.38
CA ASP A 376 1.89 -19.32 -5.54
C ASP A 376 2.94 -19.89 -4.55
N ALA A 377 2.59 -20.14 -3.29
CA ALA A 377 3.50 -20.73 -2.30
C ALA A 377 3.98 -22.14 -2.66
N ALA A 378 3.10 -23.00 -3.20
CA ALA A 378 3.47 -24.34 -3.67
C ALA A 378 4.45 -24.27 -4.86
N VAL A 379 4.22 -23.34 -5.81
CA VAL A 379 5.16 -23.09 -6.91
C VAL A 379 6.51 -22.66 -6.35
N VAL A 380 6.55 -21.71 -5.43
CA VAL A 380 7.77 -21.19 -4.82
C VAL A 380 8.54 -22.28 -4.08
N ALA A 381 7.84 -23.15 -3.35
CA ALA A 381 8.44 -24.29 -2.66
C ALA A 381 9.07 -25.29 -3.65
N ALA A 382 8.44 -25.51 -4.81
CA ALA A 382 8.91 -26.45 -5.82
C ALA A 382 10.02 -25.89 -6.73
N ILE A 383 10.31 -24.58 -6.71
CA ILE A 383 11.40 -24.00 -7.51
C ILE A 383 12.75 -24.47 -6.99
N ASP A 384 13.52 -25.17 -7.82
CA ASP A 384 14.94 -25.45 -7.60
C ASP A 384 15.79 -24.99 -8.81
N ASN A 385 17.12 -25.08 -8.67
CA ASN A 385 18.05 -24.64 -9.72
C ASN A 385 17.94 -25.52 -10.99
N SER A 386 17.62 -26.81 -10.84
CA SER A 386 17.49 -27.76 -11.93
C SER A 386 16.29 -27.39 -12.83
N ILE A 387 15.11 -27.20 -12.24
CA ILE A 387 13.89 -26.78 -12.92
C ILE A 387 14.07 -25.44 -13.61
N VAL A 388 14.72 -24.47 -12.95
CA VAL A 388 15.01 -23.16 -13.57
C VAL A 388 15.92 -23.32 -14.79
N ARG A 389 16.96 -24.16 -14.68
CA ARG A 389 17.86 -24.44 -15.80
C ARG A 389 17.15 -25.15 -16.94
N GLN A 390 16.36 -26.18 -16.65
CA GLN A 390 15.54 -26.89 -17.64
C GLN A 390 14.52 -25.98 -18.32
N ALA A 391 13.85 -25.10 -17.56
CA ALA A 391 12.89 -24.13 -18.11
C ALA A 391 13.56 -23.13 -19.07
N ASN A 392 14.77 -22.66 -18.73
CA ASN A 392 15.56 -21.78 -19.61
C ASN A 392 15.99 -22.50 -20.89
N LEU A 393 16.40 -23.77 -20.79
CA LEU A 393 16.75 -24.59 -21.95
C LEU A 393 15.51 -24.87 -22.83
N PHE A 394 14.35 -25.13 -22.23
CA PHE A 394 13.10 -25.38 -22.95
C PHE A 394 12.64 -24.12 -23.72
N ALA A 395 12.79 -22.93 -23.13
CA ALA A 395 12.49 -21.66 -23.80
C ALA A 395 13.39 -21.41 -25.02
N LYS A 396 14.62 -21.94 -25.01
CA LYS A 396 15.60 -21.86 -26.11
C LYS A 396 15.55 -23.06 -27.06
N ARG A 397 14.63 -24.02 -26.87
CA ARG A 397 14.58 -25.26 -27.65
C ARG A 397 14.45 -25.02 -29.16
N GLY A 398 13.70 -24.01 -29.57
CA GLY A 398 13.58 -23.64 -30.99
C GLY A 398 14.88 -23.11 -31.58
N GLU A 399 15.64 -22.30 -30.83
CA GLU A 399 16.96 -21.81 -31.22
C GLU A 399 18.00 -22.95 -31.24
N ILE A 400 17.96 -23.84 -30.25
CA ILE A 400 18.84 -25.02 -30.15
C ILE A 400 18.51 -26.02 -31.27
N ALA A 401 17.24 -26.29 -31.56
CA ALA A 401 16.82 -27.15 -32.65
C ALA A 401 17.15 -26.54 -34.03
N ALA A 402 16.99 -25.21 -34.18
CA ALA A 402 17.38 -24.49 -35.40
C ALA A 402 18.91 -24.50 -35.60
N LEU A 403 19.69 -24.31 -34.52
CA LEU A 403 21.14 -24.46 -34.52
C LEU A 403 21.55 -25.91 -34.86
N LEU A 404 20.91 -26.92 -34.26
CA LEU A 404 21.18 -28.33 -34.56
C LEU A 404 20.74 -28.73 -35.98
N SER A 405 19.68 -28.14 -36.53
CA SER A 405 19.25 -28.38 -37.92
C SER A 405 20.08 -27.64 -38.95
N ALA A 406 20.63 -26.47 -38.59
CA ALA A 406 21.59 -25.72 -39.41
C ALA A 406 22.98 -26.37 -39.40
N VAL A 407 23.30 -27.15 -38.36
CA VAL A 407 24.55 -27.87 -38.18
C VAL A 407 24.36 -29.33 -38.60
N LYS A 408 24.15 -29.55 -39.90
CA LYS A 408 24.20 -30.88 -40.51
C LYS A 408 25.65 -31.27 -40.86
N THR A 409 26.56 -31.15 -39.91
CA THR A 409 27.91 -31.76 -39.94
C THR A 409 28.39 -31.87 -38.49
N MET A 410 28.13 -33.04 -37.89
CA MET A 410 28.12 -33.25 -36.44
C MET A 410 29.49 -33.62 -35.85
N GLU A 411 30.57 -33.47 -36.61
CA GLU A 411 31.91 -33.90 -36.16
C GLU A 411 32.89 -32.76 -35.87
N GLU A 412 32.69 -31.54 -36.37
CA GLU A 412 33.83 -30.61 -36.35
C GLU A 412 33.91 -29.62 -35.19
N LYS A 413 32.85 -29.26 -34.45
CA LYS A 413 32.99 -28.23 -33.39
C LYS A 413 32.08 -28.42 -32.18
N THR A 414 32.27 -29.53 -31.47
CA THR A 414 31.82 -29.72 -30.06
C THR A 414 32.51 -28.76 -29.08
N ASP A 415 33.37 -27.86 -29.56
CA ASP A 415 34.18 -26.92 -28.78
C ASP A 415 33.64 -25.47 -28.76
N LYS A 416 32.59 -25.16 -29.55
CA LYS A 416 32.02 -23.79 -29.60
C LYS A 416 30.76 -23.56 -28.76
N LEU A 417 30.22 -24.60 -28.12
CA LEU A 417 29.10 -24.47 -27.17
C LEU A 417 29.57 -24.29 -25.71
N THR A 418 30.87 -24.39 -25.45
CA THR A 418 31.48 -24.30 -24.11
C THR A 418 32.29 -23.03 -23.86
N GLY A 419 32.27 -22.07 -24.80
CA GLY A 419 33.05 -20.81 -24.78
C GLY A 419 33.71 -20.50 -23.43
N GLU A 420 35.03 -20.68 -23.39
CA GLU A 420 35.86 -20.62 -22.18
C GLU A 420 35.40 -19.53 -21.21
N ILE A 421 34.91 -19.98 -20.06
CA ILE A 421 35.13 -19.28 -18.80
C ILE A 421 36.16 -20.15 -18.08
N VAL A 422 37.34 -19.57 -17.89
CA VAL A 422 38.42 -20.17 -17.12
C VAL A 422 37.95 -20.21 -15.67
N ASP A 423 37.90 -21.43 -15.14
CA ASP A 423 37.61 -21.82 -13.75
C ASP A 423 36.12 -21.88 -13.31
N GLU A 424 35.45 -23.01 -13.59
CA GLU A 424 34.24 -23.50 -12.89
C GLU A 424 34.08 -25.02 -13.16
N ASP A 425 33.96 -25.79 -12.06
CA ASP A 425 34.11 -27.25 -11.93
C ASP A 425 33.46 -28.16 -13.00
N GLU A 426 34.15 -29.26 -13.31
CA GLU A 426 33.76 -30.31 -14.27
C GLU A 426 32.38 -30.94 -13.97
N PHE A 427 32.00 -30.99 -12.70
CA PHE A 427 30.68 -31.43 -12.22
C PHE A 427 29.53 -30.59 -12.79
N ASP A 428 29.72 -29.29 -12.88
CA ASP A 428 28.69 -28.34 -13.30
C ASP A 428 28.41 -28.46 -14.81
N ARG A 429 29.41 -28.89 -15.58
CA ARG A 429 29.31 -29.22 -17.02
C ARG A 429 28.51 -30.49 -17.25
N ALA A 430 28.73 -31.55 -16.46
CA ALA A 430 27.99 -32.80 -16.55
C ALA A 430 26.50 -32.60 -16.22
N GLN A 431 26.21 -31.83 -15.18
CA GLN A 431 24.84 -31.53 -14.73
C GLN A 431 24.09 -30.69 -15.79
N ARG A 432 24.76 -29.80 -16.53
CA ARG A 432 24.20 -29.06 -17.67
C ARG A 432 23.91 -29.96 -18.88
N ARG A 433 24.79 -30.92 -19.20
CA ARG A 433 24.59 -31.90 -20.29
C ARG A 433 23.38 -32.79 -20.03
N LYS A 434 23.23 -33.28 -18.79
CA LYS A 434 22.09 -34.10 -18.35
C LYS A 434 20.75 -33.37 -18.53
N ASP A 435 20.67 -32.13 -18.08
CA ASP A 435 19.44 -31.33 -18.22
C ASP A 435 19.10 -30.97 -19.66
N ALA A 436 20.10 -30.69 -20.49
CA ALA A 436 19.90 -30.45 -21.92
C ALA A 436 19.33 -31.70 -22.62
N ALA A 437 19.85 -32.89 -22.31
CA ALA A 437 19.34 -34.15 -22.84
C ALA A 437 17.89 -34.42 -22.42
N ILE A 438 17.52 -34.14 -21.17
CA ILE A 438 16.14 -34.29 -20.66
C ILE A 438 15.17 -33.34 -21.39
N VAL A 439 15.56 -32.07 -21.56
CA VAL A 439 14.71 -31.06 -22.20
C VAL A 439 14.54 -31.30 -23.70
N LEU A 440 15.59 -31.76 -24.39
CA LEU A 440 15.55 -32.04 -25.81
C LEU A 440 14.74 -33.30 -26.13
N SER A 441 14.74 -34.31 -25.25
CA SER A 441 13.98 -35.55 -25.41
C SER A 441 12.50 -35.45 -25.02
N SER A 442 12.14 -34.62 -24.03
CA SER A 442 10.75 -34.46 -23.58
C SER A 442 9.93 -33.56 -24.52
N LYS A 443 8.67 -33.88 -24.82
CA LYS A 443 7.73 -32.97 -25.53
C LYS A 443 7.06 -31.94 -24.60
N HIS A 444 7.18 -32.13 -23.29
CA HIS A 444 6.45 -31.35 -22.29
C HIS A 444 7.36 -30.37 -21.54
N PHE A 445 6.78 -29.28 -21.04
CA PHE A 445 7.49 -28.31 -20.19
C PHE A 445 7.93 -28.98 -18.88
N PRO A 446 9.15 -28.70 -18.36
CA PRO A 446 9.66 -29.35 -17.15
C PRO A 446 8.76 -29.09 -15.93
N GLN A 447 8.53 -30.13 -15.12
CA GLN A 447 7.73 -30.09 -13.89
C GLN A 447 8.52 -30.70 -12.72
N PRO A 448 8.22 -30.31 -11.47
CA PRO A 448 8.87 -30.87 -10.28
C PRO A 448 8.69 -32.39 -10.16
N TRP A 449 7.48 -32.86 -10.45
CA TRP A 449 7.11 -34.27 -10.60
C TRP A 449 5.92 -34.37 -11.57
N ASN A 450 5.57 -35.58 -11.96
CA ASN A 450 4.42 -35.83 -12.85
C ASN A 450 3.14 -35.27 -12.22
N ASP A 451 2.35 -34.57 -13.04
CA ASP A 451 1.05 -34.02 -12.62
C ASP A 451 1.09 -33.01 -11.46
N PHE A 452 2.25 -32.39 -11.19
CA PHE A 452 2.40 -31.32 -10.18
C PHE A 452 1.29 -30.25 -10.25
N GLY A 453 1.03 -29.73 -11.45
CA GLY A 453 0.00 -28.71 -11.66
C GLY A 453 -1.41 -29.21 -11.30
N LYS A 454 -1.73 -30.47 -11.63
CA LYS A 454 -3.03 -31.09 -11.31
C LYS A 454 -3.18 -31.31 -9.82
N GLU A 455 -2.13 -31.80 -9.15
CA GLU A 455 -2.12 -31.97 -7.70
C GLU A 455 -2.38 -30.65 -6.97
N VAL A 456 -1.64 -29.59 -7.30
CA VAL A 456 -1.81 -28.27 -6.67
C VAL A 456 -3.21 -27.72 -6.93
N MET A 457 -3.78 -27.90 -8.13
CA MET A 457 -5.16 -27.52 -8.41
C MET A 457 -6.15 -28.27 -7.51
N LYS A 458 -6.02 -29.60 -7.39
CA LYS A 458 -6.88 -30.43 -6.53
C LYS A 458 -6.74 -30.06 -5.04
N ARG A 459 -5.51 -29.90 -4.54
CA ARG A 459 -5.22 -29.49 -3.15
C ARG A 459 -5.73 -28.11 -2.79
N THR A 460 -6.01 -27.27 -3.78
CA THR A 460 -6.55 -25.92 -3.60
C THR A 460 -8.01 -25.79 -4.02
N LEU A 461 -8.73 -26.91 -4.18
CA LEU A 461 -10.18 -26.89 -4.38
C LEU A 461 -10.88 -26.44 -3.09
N ASN A 462 -11.83 -25.51 -3.24
CA ASN A 462 -12.77 -25.17 -2.19
C ASN A 462 -13.91 -26.20 -2.16
N THR A 463 -13.68 -27.31 -1.47
CA THR A 463 -14.65 -28.40 -1.36
C THR A 463 -14.59 -29.03 0.03
N ASP A 464 -15.54 -29.91 0.35
CA ASP A 464 -15.54 -30.66 1.61
C ASP A 464 -14.42 -31.71 1.66
N ILE A 465 -14.17 -32.24 2.87
CA ILE A 465 -13.08 -33.17 3.13
C ILE A 465 -13.22 -34.44 2.27
N ALA A 466 -14.41 -35.04 2.20
CA ALA A 466 -14.61 -36.31 1.50
C ALA A 466 -14.40 -36.13 -0.02
N THR A 467 -14.94 -35.07 -0.59
CA THR A 467 -14.75 -34.74 -2.01
C THR A 467 -13.27 -34.49 -2.32
N LEU A 468 -12.56 -33.70 -1.50
CA LEU A 468 -11.12 -33.46 -1.70
C LEU A 468 -10.31 -34.76 -1.67
N GLN A 469 -10.56 -35.61 -0.67
CA GLN A 469 -9.85 -36.88 -0.53
C GLN A 469 -10.12 -37.83 -1.70
N ASN A 470 -11.33 -37.80 -2.26
CA ASN A 470 -11.67 -38.58 -3.46
C ASN A 470 -11.00 -38.02 -4.72
N GLU A 471 -10.96 -36.70 -4.90
CA GLU A 471 -10.26 -36.05 -6.00
C GLU A 471 -8.77 -36.40 -6.04
N LEU A 472 -8.15 -36.64 -4.88
CA LEU A 472 -6.73 -37.00 -4.79
C LEU A 472 -6.42 -38.46 -5.14
N ARG A 473 -7.43 -39.31 -5.42
CA ARG A 473 -7.20 -40.69 -5.86
C ARG A 473 -6.47 -40.74 -7.21
N GLY A 474 -5.56 -41.70 -7.34
CA GLY A 474 -4.82 -41.95 -8.58
C GLY A 474 -3.68 -40.98 -8.87
N LEU A 475 -3.23 -40.20 -7.88
CA LEU A 475 -1.98 -39.44 -7.97
C LEU A 475 -0.82 -40.30 -7.45
N ASP A 476 0.30 -40.30 -8.19
CA ASP A 476 1.43 -41.22 -8.00
C ASP A 476 2.13 -41.13 -6.61
N ASN A 477 1.88 -40.07 -5.84
CA ASN A 477 2.60 -39.77 -4.58
C ASN A 477 1.71 -39.81 -3.32
N TYR A 478 0.54 -40.45 -3.37
CA TYR A 478 -0.38 -40.52 -2.24
C TYR A 478 -0.61 -41.97 -1.83
N ASP A 479 -0.07 -42.37 -0.68
CA ASP A 479 -0.60 -43.52 0.03
C ASP A 479 -1.98 -43.19 0.64
N GLU A 480 -2.73 -44.23 0.99
CA GLU A 480 -4.11 -44.09 1.47
C GLU A 480 -4.18 -43.33 2.79
N ASP A 481 -3.23 -43.56 3.70
CA ASP A 481 -3.20 -42.91 5.02
C ASP A 481 -2.95 -41.40 4.88
N PHE A 482 -1.97 -41.01 4.05
CA PHE A 482 -1.69 -39.62 3.75
C PHE A 482 -2.87 -38.97 3.05
N ARG A 483 -3.47 -39.62 2.04
CA ARG A 483 -4.67 -39.12 1.34
C ARG A 483 -5.81 -38.85 2.31
N LEU A 484 -6.10 -39.76 3.23
CA LEU A 484 -7.14 -39.60 4.25
C LEU A 484 -6.79 -38.58 5.33
N SER A 485 -5.51 -38.22 5.50
CA SER A 485 -5.10 -37.14 6.40
C SER A 485 -5.29 -35.74 5.82
N VAL A 486 -5.43 -35.60 4.48
CA VAL A 486 -5.53 -34.30 3.82
C VAL A 486 -6.85 -33.60 4.14
N LYS A 487 -6.74 -32.30 4.45
CA LYS A 487 -7.87 -31.40 4.72
C LYS A 487 -7.93 -30.25 3.72
N PRO A 488 -9.12 -29.71 3.42
CA PRO A 488 -9.28 -28.48 2.63
C PRO A 488 -8.56 -27.30 3.28
N ILE A 489 -8.12 -26.36 2.44
CA ILE A 489 -7.44 -25.15 2.92
C ILE A 489 -8.46 -24.22 3.57
N PHE A 490 -8.33 -24.01 4.87
CA PHE A 490 -9.05 -22.96 5.58
C PHE A 490 -8.15 -21.73 5.74
N VAL A 491 -8.63 -20.56 5.33
CA VAL A 491 -7.81 -19.35 5.30
C VAL A 491 -7.86 -18.66 6.65
N SER A 492 -6.73 -18.65 7.36
CA SER A 492 -6.56 -17.88 8.59
C SER A 492 -6.56 -16.37 8.30
N ARG A 493 -7.25 -15.60 9.14
CA ARG A 493 -7.24 -14.13 9.08
C ARG A 493 -6.76 -13.56 10.39
N GLU A 494 -5.98 -12.48 10.30
CA GLU A 494 -5.47 -11.80 11.49
C GLU A 494 -6.64 -11.25 12.33
N ILE A 495 -6.83 -11.82 13.51
CA ILE A 495 -7.81 -11.38 14.51
C ILE A 495 -7.27 -10.11 15.19
N ARG A 496 -8.11 -9.08 15.34
CA ARG A 496 -7.75 -7.79 15.95
C ARG A 496 -8.69 -7.39 17.07
N HIS A 497 -8.33 -7.75 18.30
CA HIS A 497 -9.06 -7.35 19.52
C HIS A 497 -8.65 -5.96 20.05
N LYS A 498 -8.32 -5.04 19.14
CA LYS A 498 -7.87 -3.70 19.52
C LYS A 498 -9.08 -2.83 19.87
N ILE A 499 -9.08 -2.29 21.08
CA ILE A 499 -10.06 -1.27 21.53
C ILE A 499 -9.59 0.17 21.26
N ARG A 500 -8.46 0.33 20.56
CA ARG A 500 -7.91 1.63 20.12
C ARG A 500 -8.31 1.88 18.66
N GLY A 501 -8.64 3.13 18.32
CA GLY A 501 -9.13 3.54 17.00
C GLY A 501 -9.64 4.97 17.04
N GLU A 502 -10.29 5.47 16.01
CA GLU A 502 -10.97 6.77 16.10
C GLU A 502 -12.07 6.72 17.19
N ALA A 503 -12.20 7.78 18.00
CA ALA A 503 -13.22 7.82 19.06
C ALA A 503 -14.60 8.23 18.49
N HIS A 504 -14.58 9.14 17.52
CA HIS A 504 -15.73 9.68 16.81
C HIS A 504 -15.27 10.17 15.42
N GLU A 505 -16.21 10.44 14.52
CA GLU A 505 -15.91 11.08 13.23
C GLU A 505 -15.37 12.51 13.43
N SER A 506 -14.60 13.01 12.47
CA SER A 506 -14.04 14.37 12.50
C SER A 506 -15.07 15.48 12.17
N LYS A 507 -16.17 15.14 11.49
CA LYS A 507 -17.19 16.11 11.09
C LYS A 507 -18.10 16.47 12.27
N LEU A 508 -18.07 17.74 12.67
CA LEU A 508 -18.99 18.32 13.65
C LEU A 508 -20.40 18.44 13.07
N ARG A 509 -21.40 18.25 13.93
CA ARG A 509 -22.82 18.45 13.62
C ARG A 509 -23.39 19.57 14.47
N SER A 510 -24.51 20.13 14.02
CA SER A 510 -25.25 21.12 14.79
C SER A 510 -26.22 20.42 15.75
N ASN A 511 -26.42 21.01 16.93
CA ASN A 511 -27.39 20.53 17.93
C ASN A 511 -28.81 20.49 17.35
N ARG A 512 -29.59 19.52 17.85
CA ARG A 512 -30.86 19.01 17.31
C ARG A 512 -31.87 20.09 16.91
N ASN A 513 -32.64 19.81 15.85
CA ASN A 513 -33.90 20.52 15.57
C ASN A 513 -35.00 20.16 16.60
N ARG A 514 -36.21 20.73 16.45
CA ARG A 514 -37.37 20.45 17.33
C ARG A 514 -37.76 18.96 17.43
N ASN A 515 -37.35 18.11 16.47
CA ASN A 515 -37.67 16.68 16.41
C ASN A 515 -36.52 15.77 16.89
N GLY A 516 -35.46 16.34 17.47
CA GLY A 516 -34.36 15.56 18.05
C GLY A 516 -33.35 15.01 17.03
N GLN A 517 -33.41 15.42 15.76
CA GLN A 517 -32.52 14.96 14.69
C GLN A 517 -31.32 15.88 14.52
N ASN A 518 -30.14 15.29 14.28
CA ASN A 518 -28.91 16.06 14.07
C ASN A 518 -28.84 16.62 12.65
N ILE A 519 -28.19 17.76 12.50
CA ILE A 519 -28.05 18.44 11.21
C ILE A 519 -26.58 18.52 10.83
N ILE A 520 -26.28 18.24 9.57
CA ILE A 520 -24.97 18.44 8.97
C ILE A 520 -25.07 19.38 7.77
N ARG A 521 -24.08 20.28 7.64
CA ARG A 521 -23.95 21.15 6.47
C ARG A 521 -23.15 20.43 5.40
N ILE A 522 -23.74 20.20 4.23
CA ILE A 522 -23.08 19.57 3.09
C ILE A 522 -22.97 20.54 1.91
N PRO A 523 -21.85 20.53 1.15
CA PRO A 523 -21.74 21.26 -0.11
C PRO A 523 -22.82 20.82 -1.10
N LEU A 524 -23.25 21.71 -2.00
CA LEU A 524 -24.22 21.36 -3.05
C LEU A 524 -23.71 20.24 -3.97
N THR A 525 -22.40 20.15 -4.19
CA THR A 525 -21.77 19.07 -4.97
C THR A 525 -21.89 17.68 -4.32
N GLU A 526 -22.32 17.59 -3.06
CA GLU A 526 -22.62 16.34 -2.34
C GLU A 526 -24.14 16.13 -2.08
N LEU A 527 -25.00 17.00 -2.63
CA LEU A 527 -26.44 17.01 -2.38
C LEU A 527 -27.19 16.07 -3.33
N THR A 528 -27.53 14.87 -2.86
CA THR A 528 -28.37 13.93 -3.61
C THR A 528 -29.86 14.26 -3.46
N LEU A 529 -30.71 13.74 -4.36
CA LEU A 529 -32.18 13.87 -4.26
C LEU A 529 -32.69 13.40 -2.89
N GLN A 530 -32.26 12.22 -2.43
CA GLN A 530 -32.63 11.70 -1.10
C GLN A 530 -32.22 12.65 0.04
N ARG A 531 -31.06 13.30 -0.06
CA ARG A 531 -30.59 14.25 0.96
C ARG A 531 -31.33 15.58 0.89
N LEU A 532 -31.74 16.02 -0.30
CA LEU A 532 -32.58 17.20 -0.49
C LEU A 532 -33.97 16.99 0.13
N GLU A 533 -34.57 15.82 -0.07
CA GLU A 533 -35.83 15.43 0.59
C GLU A 533 -35.69 15.41 2.13
N ASN A 534 -34.54 14.96 2.63
CA ASN A 534 -34.22 14.96 4.06
C ASN A 534 -33.45 16.22 4.48
N SER A 535 -33.88 17.42 4.08
CA SER A 535 -33.19 18.68 4.37
C SER A 535 -34.06 19.73 5.07
N LEU A 536 -33.41 20.70 5.72
CA LEU A 536 -34.12 21.87 6.26
C LEU A 536 -34.77 22.71 5.16
N VAL A 537 -34.23 22.66 3.94
CA VAL A 537 -34.79 23.39 2.81
C VAL A 537 -36.13 22.78 2.37
N LYS A 538 -36.30 21.45 2.48
CA LYS A 538 -37.59 20.76 2.27
C LYS A 538 -38.59 21.15 3.36
N GLU A 539 -38.17 21.16 4.62
CA GLU A 539 -39.04 21.57 5.73
C GLU A 539 -39.50 23.03 5.61
N GLU A 540 -38.58 23.94 5.25
CA GLU A 540 -38.92 25.34 4.94
C GLU A 540 -40.00 25.40 3.85
N PHE A 541 -39.83 24.63 2.76
CA PHE A 541 -40.81 24.55 1.67
C PHE A 541 -42.17 23.99 2.13
N ASP A 542 -42.19 22.89 2.88
CA ASP A 542 -43.44 22.27 3.35
C ASP A 542 -44.21 23.15 4.36
N SER A 543 -43.48 23.95 5.13
CA SER A 543 -44.06 24.89 6.11
C SER A 543 -44.64 26.16 5.47
N GLN A 544 -44.13 26.57 4.31
CA GLN A 544 -44.55 27.77 3.58
C GLN A 544 -45.63 27.41 2.56
N LYS A 545 -46.90 27.37 2.99
CA LYS A 545 -48.04 27.23 2.08
C LYS A 545 -48.09 28.40 1.09
N ASN A 546 -47.77 28.14 -0.18
CA ASN A 546 -48.08 28.95 -1.36
C ASN A 546 -47.76 30.45 -1.26
N SER A 547 -46.48 30.82 -1.15
CA SER A 547 -46.03 32.18 -1.41
C SER A 547 -45.37 32.27 -2.80
N ASN A 548 -45.86 33.18 -3.64
CA ASN A 548 -45.51 33.38 -5.06
C ASN A 548 -44.01 33.63 -5.37
N GLY A 549 -43.20 32.57 -5.30
CA GLY A 549 -41.83 32.55 -5.80
C GLY A 549 -41.26 31.13 -5.75
N SER A 550 -40.43 30.76 -6.74
CA SER A 550 -39.74 29.47 -6.74
C SER A 550 -38.83 29.37 -5.51
N SER A 551 -39.20 28.49 -4.59
CA SER A 551 -38.48 28.24 -3.34
C SER A 551 -37.07 27.73 -3.61
N LEU A 552 -36.17 27.84 -2.63
CA LEU A 552 -34.82 27.26 -2.76
C LEU A 552 -34.87 25.74 -2.98
N TYR A 553 -35.87 25.07 -2.40
CA TYR A 553 -36.11 23.64 -2.58
C TYR A 553 -36.37 23.30 -4.04
N GLU A 554 -37.35 23.95 -4.67
CA GLU A 554 -37.74 23.71 -6.05
C GLU A 554 -36.60 24.02 -7.02
N LYS A 555 -35.85 25.11 -6.78
CA LYS A 555 -34.65 25.45 -7.57
C LYS A 555 -33.58 24.37 -7.49
N LEU A 556 -33.35 23.80 -6.31
CA LEU A 556 -32.38 22.70 -6.12
C LEU A 556 -32.87 21.40 -6.77
N LEU A 557 -34.16 21.08 -6.63
CA LEU A 557 -34.79 19.89 -7.19
C LEU A 557 -34.76 19.93 -8.73
N ALA A 558 -35.18 21.05 -9.33
CA ALA A 558 -35.16 21.24 -10.77
C ALA A 558 -33.74 21.07 -11.32
N ARG A 559 -32.75 21.72 -10.68
CA ARG A 559 -31.36 21.63 -11.12
C ARG A 559 -30.76 20.22 -10.99
N LEU A 560 -31.11 19.48 -9.94
CA LEU A 560 -30.71 18.09 -9.80
C LEU A 560 -31.35 17.21 -10.88
N ASN A 561 -32.63 17.41 -11.18
CA ASN A 561 -33.34 16.65 -12.21
C ASN A 561 -32.80 16.91 -13.61
N GLU A 562 -32.47 18.17 -13.96
CA GLU A 562 -31.78 18.53 -15.21
C GLU A 562 -30.46 17.75 -15.41
N CYS A 563 -29.81 17.38 -14.31
CA CYS A 563 -28.52 16.68 -14.31
C CYS A 563 -28.66 15.20 -13.94
N ASN A 564 -29.85 14.59 -14.08
CA ASN A 564 -30.13 13.18 -13.77
C ASN A 564 -29.70 12.78 -12.34
N GLY A 565 -29.82 13.69 -11.37
CA GLY A 565 -29.43 13.46 -9.98
C GLY A 565 -27.93 13.54 -9.71
N ASP A 566 -27.09 13.85 -10.71
CA ASP A 566 -25.65 14.04 -10.53
C ASP A 566 -25.35 15.43 -9.93
N SER A 567 -25.19 15.47 -8.61
CA SER A 567 -24.92 16.68 -7.82
C SER A 567 -23.65 17.41 -8.26
N LYS A 568 -22.63 16.68 -8.74
CA LYS A 568 -21.37 17.29 -9.18
C LYS A 568 -21.59 18.04 -10.50
N LYS A 569 -22.29 17.43 -11.45
CA LYS A 569 -22.67 18.11 -12.70
C LYS A 569 -23.62 19.27 -12.44
N ALA A 570 -24.57 19.10 -11.54
CA ALA A 570 -25.56 20.12 -11.19
C ALA A 570 -24.93 21.39 -10.60
N PHE A 571 -23.92 21.25 -9.74
CA PHE A 571 -23.43 22.34 -8.89
C PHE A 571 -21.92 22.58 -8.91
N ASN A 572 -21.16 21.98 -9.84
CA ASN A 572 -19.74 22.34 -10.02
C ASN A 572 -19.60 23.81 -10.51
N PRO A 573 -18.53 24.53 -10.10
CA PRO A 573 -18.21 25.84 -10.64
C PRO A 573 -18.10 25.81 -12.18
N PRO A 574 -18.60 26.83 -12.91
CA PRO A 574 -18.95 28.18 -12.44
C PRO A 574 -20.43 28.38 -12.04
N PHE A 575 -21.25 27.32 -11.95
CA PHE A 575 -22.67 27.46 -11.63
C PHE A 575 -22.90 28.12 -10.26
N LYS A 576 -23.76 29.14 -10.20
CA LYS A 576 -24.10 29.88 -8.97
C LYS A 576 -25.61 29.88 -8.76
N LEU A 577 -26.05 29.34 -7.63
CA LEU A 577 -27.45 29.33 -7.22
C LEU A 577 -27.70 30.38 -6.12
N TYR A 578 -28.77 31.17 -6.23
CA TYR A 578 -29.13 32.19 -5.23
C TYR A 578 -30.51 31.91 -4.63
N LYS A 579 -30.65 32.09 -3.30
CA LYS A 579 -31.95 31.96 -2.60
C LYS A 579 -32.93 33.04 -3.08
N GLY A 580 -32.46 34.28 -3.23
CA GLY A 580 -33.23 35.45 -3.66
C GLY A 580 -32.48 36.30 -4.72
N PRO A 581 -32.72 37.63 -4.79
CA PRO A 581 -32.01 38.50 -5.74
C PRO A 581 -30.50 38.48 -5.55
N LYS A 582 -29.74 38.84 -6.60
CA LYS A 582 -28.26 38.83 -6.59
C LYS A 582 -27.66 39.96 -5.74
N GLN A 583 -28.47 40.95 -5.38
CA GLN A 583 -28.10 42.10 -4.55
C GLN A 583 -29.09 42.25 -3.38
N ASP A 584 -28.61 42.76 -2.26
CA ASP A 584 -29.46 43.15 -1.13
C ASP A 584 -30.23 44.45 -1.42
N LYS A 585 -31.07 44.90 -0.48
CA LYS A 585 -31.86 46.14 -0.61
C LYS A 585 -30.99 47.41 -0.75
N ASN A 586 -29.70 47.32 -0.45
CA ASN A 586 -28.73 48.40 -0.48
C ASN A 586 -27.77 48.28 -1.68
N GLY A 587 -27.99 47.34 -2.61
CA GLY A 587 -27.17 47.13 -3.80
C GLY A 587 -25.93 46.24 -3.60
N ASN A 588 -25.69 45.68 -2.41
CA ASN A 588 -24.52 44.85 -2.16
C ASN A 588 -24.70 43.42 -2.71
N PRO A 589 -23.67 42.79 -3.30
CA PRO A 589 -23.77 41.42 -3.80
C PRO A 589 -24.05 40.39 -2.70
N ILE A 590 -25.08 39.57 -2.88
CA ILE A 590 -25.37 38.43 -2.00
C ILE A 590 -24.51 37.24 -2.43
N SER A 591 -23.99 36.46 -1.48
CA SER A 591 -23.24 35.23 -1.80
C SER A 591 -24.17 34.11 -2.29
N PRO A 592 -23.77 33.33 -3.32
CA PRO A 592 -24.55 32.18 -3.76
C PRO A 592 -24.60 31.10 -2.68
N VAL A 593 -25.64 30.26 -2.75
CA VAL A 593 -25.80 29.08 -1.91
C VAL A 593 -24.71 28.08 -2.28
N ALA A 594 -23.75 27.87 -1.38
CA ALA A 594 -22.68 26.89 -1.57
C ALA A 594 -22.96 25.53 -0.90
N ALA A 595 -23.87 25.52 0.08
CA ALA A 595 -24.12 24.36 0.92
C ALA A 595 -25.52 24.43 1.56
N VAL A 596 -26.09 23.27 1.88
CA VAL A 596 -27.38 23.13 2.57
C VAL A 596 -27.25 22.29 3.82
N LYS A 597 -28.18 22.49 4.75
CA LYS A 597 -28.30 21.73 5.99
C LYS A 597 -29.23 20.53 5.77
N VAL A 598 -28.72 19.33 6.01
CA VAL A 598 -29.46 18.06 5.85
C VAL A 598 -29.53 17.31 7.17
N TYR A 599 -30.58 16.52 7.32
CA TYR A 599 -30.77 15.64 8.47
C TYR A 599 -29.83 14.44 8.40
N ASP A 600 -29.09 14.20 9.48
CA ASP A 600 -28.21 13.05 9.64
C ASP A 600 -28.78 12.09 10.70
N LYS A 601 -29.02 10.84 10.27
CA LYS A 601 -29.59 9.77 11.11
C LYS A 601 -28.54 9.01 11.91
N LYS A 602 -27.25 9.36 11.78
CA LYS A 602 -26.17 8.71 12.55
C LYS A 602 -26.33 8.96 14.05
N GLY A 603 -26.03 7.92 14.83
CA GLY A 603 -25.87 8.04 16.29
C GLY A 603 -24.71 8.97 16.62
N VAL A 604 -24.92 9.87 17.57
CA VAL A 604 -23.95 10.90 17.96
C VAL A 604 -23.60 10.83 19.44
N VAL A 605 -22.42 11.31 19.77
CA VAL A 605 -21.96 11.64 21.11
C VAL A 605 -21.59 13.13 21.15
N SER A 606 -21.80 13.79 22.29
CA SER A 606 -21.37 15.19 22.46
C SER A 606 -19.91 15.25 22.89
N VAL A 607 -19.12 16.10 22.24
CA VAL A 607 -17.70 16.31 22.57
C VAL A 607 -17.40 17.79 22.82
N GLY A 608 -16.41 18.05 23.68
CA GLY A 608 -15.88 19.38 23.99
C GLY A 608 -16.55 20.07 25.19
N ARG A 609 -15.72 20.70 26.06
CA ARG A 609 -16.15 21.26 27.37
C ARG A 609 -17.03 22.52 27.31
N LYS A 610 -17.04 23.27 26.20
CA LYS A 610 -17.75 24.58 26.10
C LYS A 610 -18.96 24.60 25.16
N ALA A 611 -19.15 23.60 24.31
CA ALA A 611 -20.19 23.63 23.26
C ALA A 611 -21.03 22.35 23.10
N ASN A 612 -20.67 21.24 23.77
CA ASN A 612 -21.34 19.93 23.62
C ASN A 612 -21.66 19.60 22.15
N ALA A 613 -20.68 19.76 21.25
CA ALA A 613 -20.89 19.62 19.82
C ALA A 613 -21.15 18.15 19.48
N PRO A 614 -22.27 17.80 18.82
CA PRO A 614 -22.53 16.42 18.42
C PRO A 614 -21.57 15.98 17.32
N VAL A 615 -20.99 14.80 17.50
CA VAL A 615 -20.18 14.10 16.51
C VAL A 615 -20.71 12.68 16.36
N ALA A 616 -20.71 12.14 15.14
CA ALA A 616 -21.10 10.75 14.96
C ALA A 616 -20.08 9.81 15.60
N LEU A 617 -20.60 8.71 16.13
CA LEU A 617 -19.78 7.61 16.59
C LEU A 617 -18.88 7.10 15.46
N ALA A 618 -17.62 6.78 15.79
CA ALA A 618 -16.70 6.14 14.85
C ALA A 618 -17.04 4.65 14.67
N GLU A 619 -16.13 3.88 14.07
CA GLU A 619 -16.29 2.44 13.95
C GLU A 619 -16.39 1.78 15.34
N MET A 620 -17.34 0.85 15.51
CA MET A 620 -17.47 0.05 16.73
C MET A 620 -16.18 -0.75 16.95
N VAL A 621 -15.75 -0.87 18.22
CA VAL A 621 -14.50 -1.59 18.56
C VAL A 621 -14.74 -3.05 18.90
N ARG A 622 -15.90 -3.37 19.47
CA ARG A 622 -16.34 -4.73 19.83
C ARG A 622 -17.85 -4.77 20.02
N ILE A 623 -18.40 -5.96 20.26
CA ILE A 623 -19.80 -6.18 20.60
C ILE A 623 -19.88 -7.03 21.85
N ARG A 624 -20.70 -6.62 22.82
CA ARG A 624 -21.13 -7.47 23.92
C ARG A 624 -22.29 -8.34 23.46
N VAL A 625 -22.12 -9.65 23.54
CA VAL A 625 -23.11 -10.64 23.12
C VAL A 625 -23.79 -11.23 24.37
N TYR A 626 -25.10 -11.39 24.31
CA TYR A 626 -25.92 -11.95 25.39
C TYR A 626 -26.91 -12.98 24.85
N LYS A 627 -27.37 -13.90 25.71
CA LYS A 627 -28.41 -14.89 25.39
C LYS A 627 -29.52 -14.89 26.43
N LYS A 628 -30.76 -14.98 25.96
CA LYS A 628 -31.96 -15.24 26.78
C LYS A 628 -33.00 -15.95 25.91
N ASP A 629 -33.70 -16.95 26.45
CA ASP A 629 -34.78 -17.70 25.77
C ASP A 629 -34.39 -18.18 24.35
N ASN A 630 -33.18 -18.73 24.23
CA ASN A 630 -32.59 -19.20 22.96
C ASN A 630 -32.46 -18.12 21.86
N GLN A 631 -32.49 -16.84 22.24
CA GLN A 631 -32.27 -15.70 21.36
C GLN A 631 -30.95 -15.01 21.71
N ILE A 632 -30.20 -14.63 20.68
CA ILE A 632 -28.98 -13.82 20.80
C ILE A 632 -29.34 -12.33 20.75
N TYR A 633 -28.71 -11.57 21.64
CA TYR A 633 -28.78 -10.11 21.74
C TYR A 633 -27.37 -9.53 21.65
N MET A 634 -27.22 -8.35 21.03
CA MET A 634 -25.92 -7.73 20.80
C MET A 634 -25.96 -6.23 21.10
N ILE A 635 -24.94 -5.75 21.82
CA ILE A 635 -24.72 -4.32 22.08
C ILE A 635 -23.35 -3.94 21.53
N PRO A 636 -23.27 -3.05 20.52
CA PRO A 636 -22.00 -2.57 20.02
C PRO A 636 -21.38 -1.56 20.99
N ASP A 637 -20.10 -1.74 21.29
CA ASP A 637 -19.32 -0.81 22.08
C ASP A 637 -18.48 0.09 21.16
N TYR A 638 -18.51 1.38 21.45
CA TYR A 638 -17.72 2.40 20.76
C TYR A 638 -16.61 2.89 21.68
N ARG A 639 -15.44 3.22 21.11
CA ARG A 639 -14.26 3.63 21.87
C ARG A 639 -14.57 4.80 22.83
N ILE A 640 -15.31 5.81 22.37
CA ILE A 640 -15.63 6.99 23.18
C ILE A 640 -16.46 6.63 24.41
N ASN A 641 -17.45 5.74 24.28
CA ASN A 641 -18.27 5.28 25.40
C ASN A 641 -17.43 4.52 26.43
N ILE A 642 -16.50 3.68 25.98
CA ILE A 642 -15.58 2.96 26.86
C ILE A 642 -14.67 3.96 27.60
N LEU A 643 -14.11 4.95 26.90
CA LEU A 643 -13.21 5.94 27.51
C LEU A 643 -13.92 6.82 28.55
N GLU A 644 -15.20 7.10 28.35
CA GLU A 644 -16.01 7.90 29.26
C GLU A 644 -16.73 7.07 30.34
N ASN A 645 -16.56 5.75 30.36
CA ASN A 645 -17.32 4.82 31.21
C ASN A 645 -18.84 4.98 31.05
N LYS A 646 -19.31 5.19 29.82
CA LYS A 646 -20.73 5.37 29.43
C LYS A 646 -21.20 4.26 28.49
N GLU A 647 -20.76 3.03 28.73
CA GLU A 647 -21.28 1.85 28.02
C GLU A 647 -22.77 1.66 28.36
N THR A 648 -23.62 1.58 27.33
CA THR A 648 -25.08 1.40 27.52
C THR A 648 -25.45 -0.07 27.65
N MET A 649 -26.58 -0.36 28.29
CA MET A 649 -27.24 -1.68 28.28
C MET A 649 -28.48 -1.70 27.37
N GLU A 650 -28.71 -0.63 26.61
CA GLU A 650 -29.81 -0.52 25.66
C GLU A 650 -29.42 -1.08 24.29
N LEU A 651 -30.37 -1.74 23.63
CA LEU A 651 -30.22 -2.21 22.25
C LEU A 651 -30.39 -1.03 21.30
N LEU A 652 -29.60 -1.02 20.21
CA LEU A 652 -29.76 0.00 19.15
C LEU A 652 -31.17 -0.01 18.55
N LYS A 653 -31.76 -1.20 18.42
CA LYS A 653 -33.13 -1.42 17.99
C LYS A 653 -33.74 -2.54 18.82
N PRO A 654 -34.99 -2.41 19.30
CA PRO A 654 -35.65 -3.47 20.04
C PRO A 654 -35.69 -4.79 19.25
N LEU A 655 -35.48 -5.90 19.95
CA LEU A 655 -35.51 -7.26 19.40
C LEU A 655 -36.44 -8.14 20.24
N LYS A 656 -37.45 -8.77 19.63
CA LYS A 656 -38.47 -9.56 20.34
C LYS A 656 -39.07 -8.82 21.56
N LYS A 657 -39.45 -7.55 21.39
CA LYS A 657 -39.98 -6.65 22.44
C LYS A 657 -39.00 -6.30 23.58
N VAL A 658 -37.76 -6.77 23.53
CA VAL A 658 -36.69 -6.36 24.45
C VAL A 658 -36.03 -5.10 23.91
N SER A 659 -35.89 -4.05 24.73
CA SER A 659 -35.17 -2.81 24.42
C SER A 659 -33.90 -2.63 25.26
N LYS A 660 -33.81 -3.28 26.42
CA LYS A 660 -32.71 -3.17 27.37
C LYS A 660 -32.32 -4.55 27.90
N ILE A 661 -31.02 -4.75 28.11
CA ILE A 661 -30.44 -5.94 28.71
C ILE A 661 -30.26 -5.69 30.21
N ASP A 662 -30.65 -6.66 31.02
CA ASP A 662 -30.49 -6.67 32.48
C ASP A 662 -29.77 -7.96 32.93
N ASN A 663 -29.74 -8.19 34.24
CA ASN A 663 -29.05 -9.33 34.84
C ASN A 663 -29.70 -10.70 34.53
N SER A 664 -30.91 -10.73 33.94
CA SER A 664 -31.56 -11.98 33.51
C SER A 664 -31.00 -12.53 32.19
N PHE A 665 -30.11 -11.80 31.52
CA PHE A 665 -29.46 -12.21 30.28
C PHE A 665 -28.08 -12.77 30.57
N ASN A 666 -27.78 -13.94 29.98
CA ASN A 666 -26.47 -14.55 30.12
C ASN A 666 -25.47 -13.84 29.20
N PHE A 667 -24.42 -13.25 29.76
CA PHE A 667 -23.33 -12.68 28.98
C PHE A 667 -22.52 -13.79 28.32
N ILE A 668 -22.39 -13.72 26.99
CA ILE A 668 -21.66 -14.67 26.15
C ILE A 668 -20.20 -14.23 25.96
N GLY A 669 -19.92 -12.93 25.97
CA GLY A 669 -18.56 -12.45 25.72
C GLY A 669 -18.52 -11.35 24.67
N TYR A 670 -17.29 -11.10 24.20
CA TYR A 670 -16.99 -10.04 23.25
C TYR A 670 -16.76 -10.62 21.87
N LEU A 671 -17.43 -10.03 20.88
CA LEU A 671 -17.21 -10.29 19.46
C LEU A 671 -16.48 -9.10 18.83
N TYR A 672 -15.38 -9.37 18.15
CA TYR A 672 -14.55 -8.38 17.47
C TYR A 672 -14.55 -8.62 15.96
N LYS A 673 -14.38 -7.54 15.21
CA LYS A 673 -14.20 -7.62 13.75
C LYS A 673 -13.02 -8.54 13.42
N GLY A 674 -13.28 -9.52 12.55
CA GLY A 674 -12.31 -10.55 12.17
C GLY A 674 -12.34 -11.80 13.04
N ASP A 675 -13.21 -11.90 14.05
CA ASP A 675 -13.43 -13.17 14.76
C ASP A 675 -14.12 -14.18 13.87
N LEU A 676 -13.65 -15.43 13.91
CA LEU A 676 -14.30 -16.54 13.25
C LEU A 676 -15.52 -16.97 14.07
N ILE A 677 -16.70 -16.96 13.46
CA ILE A 677 -17.94 -17.38 14.12
C ILE A 677 -18.69 -18.44 13.32
N THR A 678 -19.41 -19.29 14.04
CA THR A 678 -20.52 -20.07 13.50
C THR A 678 -21.82 -19.46 13.97
N ILE A 679 -22.75 -19.22 13.05
CA ILE A 679 -24.14 -18.91 13.37
C ILE A 679 -25.03 -20.01 12.81
N GLN A 680 -26.06 -20.38 13.57
CA GLN A 680 -27.15 -21.20 13.06
C GLN A 680 -28.42 -20.36 13.06
N LYS A 681 -29.11 -20.39 11.92
CA LYS A 681 -30.42 -19.79 11.76
C LYS A 681 -31.33 -20.84 11.17
N ASP A 682 -32.41 -21.13 11.88
CA ASP A 682 -33.29 -22.26 11.58
C ASP A 682 -32.45 -23.56 11.48
N SER A 683 -32.41 -24.21 10.31
CA SER A 683 -31.60 -25.42 10.04
C SER A 683 -30.30 -25.14 9.27
N GLN A 684 -29.99 -23.89 8.96
CA GLN A 684 -28.82 -23.53 8.15
C GLN A 684 -27.67 -23.04 9.04
N THR A 685 -26.49 -23.63 8.84
CA THR A 685 -25.26 -23.27 9.56
C THR A 685 -24.35 -22.45 8.66
N PHE A 686 -23.81 -21.37 9.20
CA PHE A 686 -22.87 -20.50 8.49
C PHE A 686 -21.62 -20.30 9.31
N ILE A 687 -20.47 -20.44 8.66
CA ILE A 687 -19.15 -20.29 9.25
C ILE A 687 -18.43 -19.18 8.50
N GLY A 688 -17.93 -18.17 9.22
CA GLY A 688 -17.23 -17.06 8.59
C GLY A 688 -16.71 -16.04 9.57
N TYR A 689 -15.90 -15.13 9.05
CA TYR A 689 -15.32 -14.03 9.83
C TYR A 689 -16.32 -12.90 9.99
N PHE A 690 -16.55 -12.46 11.22
CA PHE A 690 -17.41 -11.33 11.53
C PHE A 690 -16.87 -10.03 10.93
N VAL A 691 -17.72 -9.31 10.20
CA VAL A 691 -17.35 -8.06 9.51
C VAL A 691 -17.96 -6.84 10.17
N GLN A 692 -19.27 -6.89 10.40
CA GLN A 692 -20.05 -5.73 10.81
C GLN A 692 -21.36 -6.14 11.48
N PHE A 693 -21.81 -5.28 12.40
CA PHE A 693 -23.14 -5.28 12.98
C PHE A 693 -23.82 -3.96 12.62
N GLU A 694 -25.10 -4.04 12.32
CA GLU A 694 -25.88 -2.95 11.75
C GLU A 694 -26.97 -2.51 12.72
N GLY A 695 -27.34 -1.22 12.66
CA GLY A 695 -28.29 -0.63 13.61
C GLY A 695 -29.70 -1.22 13.55
N ASP A 696 -30.01 -2.05 12.55
CA ASP A 696 -31.28 -2.78 12.44
C ASP A 696 -31.19 -4.26 12.86
N ASN A 697 -30.21 -4.60 13.69
CA ASN A 697 -29.96 -5.94 14.22
C ASN A 697 -29.58 -6.97 13.15
N ARG A 698 -28.81 -6.55 12.14
CA ARG A 698 -28.21 -7.45 11.16
C ARG A 698 -26.72 -7.65 11.41
N ILE A 699 -26.26 -8.86 11.19
CA ILE A 699 -24.86 -9.28 11.28
C ILE A 699 -24.36 -9.66 9.88
N THR A 700 -23.16 -9.20 9.55
CA THR A 700 -22.47 -9.53 8.30
C THR A 700 -21.26 -10.40 8.61
N ILE A 701 -21.24 -11.59 8.00
CA ILE A 701 -20.15 -12.56 8.06
C ILE A 701 -19.58 -12.80 6.66
N LYS A 702 -18.28 -13.05 6.61
CA LYS A 702 -17.53 -13.23 5.37
C LYS A 702 -16.90 -14.61 5.35
N ASN A 703 -17.10 -15.35 4.27
CA ASN A 703 -16.45 -16.65 4.06
C ASN A 703 -14.92 -16.48 4.12
N HIS A 704 -14.20 -17.48 4.63
CA HIS A 704 -12.73 -17.42 4.76
C HIS A 704 -12.01 -17.11 3.44
N LEU A 705 -12.56 -17.54 2.30
CA LEU A 705 -12.01 -17.38 0.96
C LEU A 705 -12.24 -16.01 0.32
N ALA A 706 -13.13 -15.22 0.88
CA ALA A 706 -13.65 -14.05 0.20
C ALA A 706 -12.60 -12.93 0.08
N VAL A 707 -12.47 -12.33 -1.10
CA VAL A 707 -11.45 -11.30 -1.38
C VAL A 707 -11.70 -10.04 -0.55
N ASP A 708 -10.66 -9.34 -0.10
CA ASP A 708 -10.82 -8.14 0.76
C ASP A 708 -11.63 -7.01 0.14
N SER A 709 -11.70 -6.95 -1.19
CA SER A 709 -12.53 -6.01 -1.96
C SER A 709 -14.01 -6.42 -2.08
N SER A 710 -14.38 -7.66 -1.77
CA SER A 710 -15.69 -8.25 -2.11
C SER A 710 -16.82 -7.92 -1.12
N ARG A 711 -16.94 -6.66 -0.67
CA ARG A 711 -17.97 -6.27 0.32
C ARG A 711 -19.40 -6.61 -0.11
N ASP A 712 -19.66 -6.73 -1.41
CA ASP A 712 -21.02 -6.87 -1.98
C ASP A 712 -21.26 -8.21 -2.74
N SER A 713 -20.31 -9.15 -2.70
CA SER A 713 -20.51 -10.45 -3.36
C SER A 713 -21.44 -11.34 -2.53
N LYS A 714 -22.69 -11.51 -3.00
CA LYS A 714 -23.72 -12.32 -2.34
C LYS A 714 -23.33 -13.78 -2.11
N SER A 715 -22.38 -14.32 -2.88
CA SER A 715 -21.93 -15.72 -2.74
C SER A 715 -20.93 -15.91 -1.61
N THR A 716 -20.26 -14.85 -1.15
CA THR A 716 -19.13 -14.95 -0.21
C THR A 716 -19.29 -14.09 1.05
N VAL A 717 -20.22 -13.14 1.01
CA VAL A 717 -20.63 -12.32 2.16
C VAL A 717 -22.09 -12.61 2.45
N LYS A 718 -22.37 -12.96 3.69
CA LYS A 718 -23.72 -13.26 4.16
C LYS A 718 -24.14 -12.25 5.21
N ARG A 719 -25.31 -11.66 5.00
CA ARG A 719 -25.93 -10.64 5.86
C ARG A 719 -27.24 -11.20 6.41
N GLU A 720 -27.32 -11.38 7.71
CA GLU A 720 -28.46 -12.02 8.37
C GLU A 720 -29.05 -11.16 9.48
N SER A 721 -30.37 -11.22 9.64
CA SER A 721 -31.03 -10.70 10.84
C SER A 721 -30.68 -11.56 12.04
N LEU A 722 -30.42 -10.93 13.19
CA LEU A 722 -30.29 -11.62 14.48
C LEU A 722 -31.57 -12.36 14.88
N SER A 723 -32.73 -11.92 14.37
CA SER A 723 -33.98 -12.64 14.58
C SER A 723 -33.90 -14.01 13.92
N GLY A 724 -34.05 -15.06 14.73
CA GLY A 724 -33.97 -16.46 14.29
C GLY A 724 -32.58 -17.09 14.43
N ILE A 725 -31.55 -16.32 14.79
CA ILE A 725 -30.26 -16.89 15.18
C ILE A 725 -30.39 -17.45 16.60
N ASN A 726 -30.40 -18.78 16.69
CA ASN A 726 -30.55 -19.52 17.94
C ASN A 726 -29.21 -20.00 18.51
N TYR A 727 -28.17 -20.07 17.67
CA TYR A 727 -26.83 -20.48 18.07
C TYR A 727 -25.77 -19.55 17.47
N LEU A 728 -24.83 -19.16 18.31
CA LEU A 728 -23.62 -18.44 17.92
C LEU A 728 -22.43 -18.99 18.71
N LYS A 729 -21.37 -19.36 18.01
CA LYS A 729 -20.11 -19.80 18.60
C LYS A 729 -18.95 -19.01 18.02
N ILE A 730 -18.04 -18.56 18.88
CA ILE A 730 -16.80 -17.90 18.49
C ILE A 730 -15.68 -18.95 18.53
N HIS A 731 -14.98 -19.10 17.41
CA HIS A 731 -13.92 -20.09 17.23
C HIS A 731 -12.55 -19.44 17.29
N LYS A 732 -11.56 -20.24 17.69
CA LYS A 732 -10.16 -19.90 17.50
C LYS A 732 -9.67 -20.57 16.22
N VAL A 733 -9.02 -19.78 15.38
CA VAL A 733 -8.27 -20.26 14.21
C VAL A 733 -6.81 -19.94 14.44
N ASP A 734 -5.94 -20.92 14.24
CA ASP A 734 -4.51 -20.70 14.37
C ASP A 734 -3.93 -19.98 13.14
N VAL A 735 -2.61 -19.76 13.14
CA VAL A 735 -1.92 -19.05 12.06
C VAL A 735 -1.83 -19.87 10.76
N LEU A 736 -1.91 -21.19 10.83
CA LEU A 736 -1.91 -22.09 9.67
C LEU A 736 -3.30 -22.31 9.07
N GLY A 737 -4.34 -21.85 9.78
CA GLY A 737 -5.73 -22.07 9.38
C GLY A 737 -6.33 -23.34 9.96
N ASP A 738 -5.64 -24.01 10.88
CA ASP A 738 -6.23 -25.12 11.62
C ASP A 738 -7.31 -24.57 12.56
N VAL A 739 -8.55 -24.98 12.32
CA VAL A 739 -9.71 -24.63 13.15
C VAL A 739 -10.11 -25.87 13.93
N ASN A 740 -10.11 -25.75 15.25
CA ASN A 740 -10.76 -26.73 16.09
C ASN A 740 -12.22 -26.31 16.32
N PHE A 741 -13.14 -26.83 15.51
CA PHE A 741 -14.57 -26.53 15.67
C PHE A 741 -15.16 -27.10 16.97
N SER A 742 -14.44 -27.97 17.68
CA SER A 742 -14.81 -28.44 19.03
C SER A 742 -14.34 -27.45 20.10
N GLU A 743 -13.09 -26.99 20.06
CA GLU A 743 -12.52 -25.99 20.96
C GLU A 743 -12.79 -24.56 20.48
N GLY A 744 -13.85 -23.98 21.03
CA GLY A 744 -14.11 -22.54 20.96
C GLY A 744 -14.72 -22.12 22.28
N ILE A 745 -15.17 -20.87 22.37
CA ILE A 745 -16.16 -20.57 23.40
C ILE A 745 -17.48 -21.16 22.90
N VAL A 746 -17.63 -22.47 23.10
CA VAL A 746 -18.88 -23.21 22.93
C VAL A 746 -19.74 -22.77 24.11
N TRP A 747 -20.79 -22.01 23.84
CA TRP A 747 -21.75 -21.77 24.90
C TRP A 747 -22.75 -22.93 24.88
N PRO A 748 -22.86 -23.73 25.95
CA PRO A 748 -23.65 -24.95 25.97
C PRO A 748 -25.14 -24.69 25.66
N GLY A 749 -25.72 -25.57 24.82
CA GLY A 749 -27.12 -26.03 24.69
C GLY A 749 -28.30 -25.03 24.71
N ALA A 750 -29.45 -25.24 24.05
CA ALA A 750 -29.91 -26.38 23.25
C ALA A 750 -29.57 -27.75 23.86
N SER A 751 -30.01 -27.93 25.09
CA SER A 751 -30.45 -29.21 25.68
C SER A 751 -31.63 -28.86 26.55
#